data_AF-A0A3D9KMZ4-F1
#
_entry.id   AF-A0A3D9KMZ4-F1
#
_cell.length_a   1.000
_cell.length_b   1.000
_cell.length_c   1.000
_cell.angle_alpha   90.00
_cell.angle_beta   90.00
_cell.angle_gamma   90.00
#
_symmetry.space_group_name_H-M   'P 1'
#
loop_
_entity.id
_entity.type
_entity.pdbx_description
1 polymer ?
#
loop_
_entity_poly.entity_id
_entity_poly.type
_entity_poly.pdbx_seq_one_letter_code
_entity_poly.pdbx_strand_id
1 'polypeptide(L)'
;MNGKNKALAIAVCAALAVGGIIVGWGGERSGEQAQAGAPARAAAASGGPAAAQGGSAVQAAAGGRSALPAVLAMGAALTPSAANTAAERSALAGTERVAENEKLILYVQRAGAGIAVQQKQGGYVWFSNPVEAASDPIASPLYKAELQSQLILSYYNAKGQLSRYNSFTDSVQKGQFDIAAIDNGVRIVYRFGNQPDVAWANIPSVIGKERFEQAILSKLADDEARKQVTYKYRLNNEKQIYEVRKLQDNVAAELSALLDSAGYTAEDAERDNSENGAGRQESEDQAQFAVPVEYTLDGQYLSVAVKGGEVESRPTFPMASLQVLPYFGAAGDDREGYMLVPDGSGALIRLNNGKLSAEPYQMPIYGEDGTFDVQERFLSNEKARLPVFGLKKNDHAFIGMMEDGAAMGSVLADIGGRFTSYNSVNGSFRFTAMDLYTLSSGSKSSSVPMFQTPSYQGDIRLRYAFLSDEAADYAGMAAAYRDYFVAKHNMQRLTPRENAPFVLEVEGAFQRRSSFLGIPYDSTEALTTYEQAAELLALLKERGVDDIALRYVGWFNGGIRHSSPDDIGFVSALGGKKGFRKLAEFAAAEGIRLYPDVAFLRKFKGSSGSADFLDRRNAAIYEYDPVTYHKLGSRFSHYVLSASKLPDVVRGFLSDYAKLGVSGVSLRDMGEEVNSDFAPSAPLTREQAREMIAAEMGRLKDELGSVMVSGGNAYTLPYADIVVNAPTSASGMSLTDEDVPFFQIALHGYVELAGAPFNADRGQNPRRSMLKALETGSNVFYQWFYSPSSAVKDTRYNGLYALHYQDWLDEAIALYKEADEVLKQVRDQPITGHRKLSANVTETTFGNGTTVIVNYGDADERVDGLTIPAESYRIGGEATR
;
A
#
# COMPACT_ATOMS: atom_id res chain seq x y z
N MET A 1 14.51 49.03 34.11
CA MET A 1 15.71 49.46 34.86
C MET A 1 16.95 49.03 34.09
N ASN A 2 17.88 49.97 33.89
CA ASN A 2 19.18 49.88 33.22
C ASN A 2 20.03 48.69 33.71
N GLY A 3 21.06 48.17 33.04
CA GLY A 3 21.76 48.54 31.81
C GLY A 3 23.05 47.69 31.68
N LYS A 4 23.64 47.69 30.48
CA LYS A 4 25.06 47.43 30.14
C LYS A 4 25.83 46.33 30.89
N ASN A 5 26.13 45.22 30.19
CA ASN A 5 27.49 44.65 30.02
C ASN A 5 27.43 43.27 29.33
N LYS A 6 27.63 43.23 28.01
CA LYS A 6 28.06 42.02 27.27
C LYS A 6 29.26 42.39 26.41
N ALA A 7 30.44 42.28 27.01
CA ALA A 7 31.74 42.28 26.35
C ALA A 7 32.74 41.49 27.23
N LEU A 8 32.80 40.18 27.02
CA LEU A 8 33.85 39.21 27.41
C LEU A 8 33.35 37.86 26.84
N ALA A 9 34.08 37.05 26.05
CA ALA A 9 35.51 36.86 25.96
C ALA A 9 35.92 36.43 24.55
N ILE A 10 36.78 37.25 23.93
CA ILE A 10 37.78 36.84 22.95
C ILE A 10 39.11 36.99 23.70
N ALA A 11 39.77 35.88 24.03
CA ALA A 11 41.22 35.74 24.19
C ALA A 11 41.54 34.40 24.86
N VAL A 12 42.35 33.61 24.17
CA VAL A 12 43.39 32.67 24.64
C VAL A 12 43.37 31.49 23.68
N CYS A 13 44.28 31.53 22.71
CA CYS A 13 45.04 30.37 22.21
C CYS A 13 45.87 30.80 20.99
N ALA A 14 46.99 31.48 21.26
CA ALA A 14 48.14 31.48 20.37
C ALA A 14 49.42 31.39 21.22
N ALA A 15 50.33 30.54 20.75
CA ALA A 15 51.71 30.31 21.19
C ALA A 15 51.91 29.45 22.45
N LEU A 16 52.16 28.16 22.22
CA LEU A 16 53.45 27.55 22.57
C LEU A 16 53.82 26.54 21.48
N ALA A 17 54.96 26.78 20.85
CA ALA A 17 55.56 25.99 19.80
C ALA A 17 56.78 25.23 20.34
N VAL A 18 57.26 24.30 19.50
CA VAL A 18 58.62 23.74 19.41
C VAL A 18 58.87 22.38 20.06
N GLY A 19 59.20 21.40 19.21
CA GLY A 19 60.23 20.39 19.50
C GLY A 19 59.93 18.98 19.01
N GLY A 20 60.43 18.61 17.81
CA GLY A 20 60.55 17.19 17.42
C GLY A 20 60.56 16.92 15.91
N ILE A 21 61.65 17.27 15.23
CA ILE A 21 61.99 16.83 13.86
C ILE A 21 62.85 15.55 13.96
N ILE A 22 62.68 14.58 13.05
CA ILE A 22 63.75 13.94 12.22
C ILE A 22 63.21 12.72 11.42
N VAL A 23 63.25 12.90 10.08
CA VAL A 23 63.67 11.98 8.98
C VAL A 23 62.83 10.73 8.69
N GLY A 24 62.45 10.39 7.45
CA GLY A 24 63.01 10.78 6.15
C GLY A 24 62.15 10.46 4.93
N TRP A 25 62.61 10.98 3.80
CA TRP A 25 62.09 10.89 2.44
C TRP A 25 62.46 9.57 1.75
N GLY A 26 61.65 9.19 0.74
CA GLY A 26 62.19 8.90 -0.59
C GLY A 26 61.81 7.57 -1.24
N GLY A 27 61.05 7.64 -2.33
CA GLY A 27 61.49 7.10 -3.63
C GLY A 27 61.23 5.63 -3.98
N GLU A 28 60.26 5.45 -4.88
CA GLU A 28 60.25 4.59 -6.08
C GLU A 28 60.72 3.11 -6.10
N ARG A 29 59.85 2.33 -6.77
CA ARG A 29 60.09 1.25 -7.75
C ARG A 29 60.16 -0.22 -7.30
N SER A 30 59.51 -0.99 -8.20
CA SER A 30 59.68 -2.39 -8.59
C SER A 30 59.19 -3.51 -7.67
N GLY A 31 58.32 -4.35 -8.24
CA GLY A 31 58.65 -5.77 -8.38
C GLY A 31 57.78 -6.77 -7.64
N GLU A 32 57.07 -7.56 -8.45
CA GLU A 32 56.79 -9.00 -8.26
C GLU A 32 55.72 -9.52 -7.26
N GLN A 33 54.78 -10.24 -7.89
CA GLN A 33 54.31 -11.59 -7.58
C GLN A 33 53.49 -11.86 -6.30
N ALA A 34 52.21 -12.18 -6.53
CA ALA A 34 51.53 -13.35 -5.92
C ALA A 34 50.29 -13.67 -6.76
N GLN A 35 50.39 -14.69 -7.63
CA GLN A 35 49.79 -16.01 -7.47
C GLN A 35 48.27 -16.07 -7.69
N ALA A 36 47.93 -16.35 -8.95
CA ALA A 36 46.68 -16.96 -9.34
C ALA A 36 46.71 -18.47 -9.05
N GLY A 37 45.66 -18.99 -8.41
CA GLY A 37 45.39 -20.40 -8.27
C GLY A 37 43.98 -20.71 -8.80
N ALA A 38 43.92 -21.23 -10.04
CA ALA A 38 42.76 -21.96 -10.55
C ALA A 38 42.87 -23.44 -10.15
N PRO A 39 41.78 -24.21 -10.27
CA PRO A 39 41.90 -25.59 -10.73
C PRO A 39 41.10 -25.86 -12.01
N ALA A 40 41.87 -26.24 -13.03
CA ALA A 40 41.70 -27.37 -13.95
C ALA A 40 40.32 -27.71 -14.56
N ARG A 41 40.29 -27.53 -15.89
CA ARG A 41 39.49 -28.27 -16.89
C ARG A 41 39.85 -29.76 -16.94
N ALA A 42 38.86 -30.59 -17.30
CA ALA A 42 39.05 -31.82 -18.07
C ALA A 42 38.50 -31.64 -19.49
N ALA A 43 39.11 -32.34 -20.44
CA ALA A 43 39.17 -32.03 -21.86
C ALA A 43 38.04 -32.64 -22.73
N ALA A 44 37.99 -32.11 -23.95
CA ALA A 44 37.06 -32.34 -25.03
C ALA A 44 37.21 -33.69 -25.77
N ALA A 45 36.16 -34.04 -26.53
CA ALA A 45 36.31 -34.73 -27.80
C ALA A 45 35.37 -34.10 -28.86
N SER A 46 35.91 -34.04 -30.07
CA SER A 46 35.57 -33.22 -31.24
C SER A 46 34.57 -33.86 -32.20
N GLY A 47 33.88 -33.02 -32.98
CA GLY A 47 33.30 -33.40 -34.28
C GLY A 47 32.30 -32.37 -34.83
N GLY A 48 32.76 -31.47 -35.70
CA GLY A 48 31.88 -30.73 -36.64
C GLY A 48 32.12 -31.22 -38.08
N PRO A 49 31.67 -30.48 -39.11
CA PRO A 49 30.29 -30.02 -39.36
C PRO A 49 29.84 -30.41 -40.80
N ALA A 50 28.57 -30.21 -41.14
CA ALA A 50 28.15 -30.18 -42.54
C ALA A 50 26.97 -29.23 -42.77
N ALA A 51 27.22 -28.22 -43.58
CA ALA A 51 26.23 -27.35 -44.20
C ALA A 51 25.80 -27.94 -45.55
N ALA A 52 24.55 -27.73 -45.97
CA ALA A 52 24.18 -27.68 -47.37
C ALA A 52 22.90 -26.86 -47.58
N GLN A 53 23.05 -25.82 -48.39
CA GLN A 53 22.00 -25.04 -49.04
C GLN A 53 21.30 -25.86 -50.12
N GLY A 54 20.09 -25.47 -50.51
CA GLY A 54 19.47 -25.89 -51.76
C GLY A 54 17.98 -25.55 -51.82
N GLY A 55 17.64 -24.38 -52.35
CA GLY A 55 16.27 -24.01 -52.71
C GLY A 55 15.80 -24.68 -54.00
N SER A 56 14.50 -24.60 -54.29
CA SER A 56 13.89 -24.32 -55.60
C SER A 56 12.38 -24.47 -55.51
N ALA A 57 11.68 -23.58 -56.21
CA ALA A 57 10.25 -23.41 -56.27
C ALA A 57 9.52 -24.37 -57.25
N VAL A 58 8.18 -24.34 -57.17
CA VAL A 58 7.19 -24.18 -58.26
C VAL A 58 6.02 -25.20 -58.27
N GLN A 59 4.82 -24.61 -58.03
CA GLN A 59 3.47 -24.82 -58.59
C GLN A 59 2.69 -26.17 -58.58
N ALA A 60 1.50 -26.03 -57.97
CA ALA A 60 0.14 -26.21 -58.53
C ALA A 60 -0.47 -27.62 -58.76
N ALA A 61 -1.57 -27.88 -58.05
CA ALA A 61 -2.89 -28.37 -58.54
C ALA A 61 -3.77 -28.68 -57.30
N ALA A 62 -4.81 -27.89 -56.99
CA ALA A 62 -6.19 -28.00 -57.47
C ALA A 62 -6.98 -29.22 -56.92
N GLY A 63 -8.04 -28.92 -56.14
CA GLY A 63 -9.25 -29.75 -56.06
C GLY A 63 -9.69 -30.19 -54.66
N GLY A 64 -10.81 -29.65 -54.17
CA GLY A 64 -11.58 -30.27 -53.07
C GLY A 64 -12.29 -29.30 -52.13
N ARG A 65 -13.43 -28.76 -52.57
CA ARG A 65 -14.36 -27.97 -51.75
C ARG A 65 -14.97 -28.84 -50.63
N SER A 66 -15.03 -28.31 -49.41
CA SER A 66 -16.18 -28.51 -48.52
C SER A 66 -16.51 -27.18 -47.87
N ALA A 67 -17.73 -26.71 -48.12
CA ALA A 67 -18.27 -25.46 -47.62
C ALA A 67 -18.53 -25.57 -46.11
N LEU A 68 -18.02 -24.63 -45.32
CA LEU A 68 -18.55 -24.34 -44.00
C LEU A 68 -19.61 -23.24 -44.15
N PRO A 69 -20.82 -23.41 -43.58
CA PRO A 69 -21.90 -22.46 -43.81
C PRO A 69 -21.65 -21.18 -43.01
N ALA A 70 -22.01 -20.06 -43.62
CA ALA A 70 -22.28 -18.81 -42.94
C ALA A 70 -23.36 -19.06 -41.87
N VAL A 71 -23.09 -18.66 -40.63
CA VAL A 71 -24.13 -18.43 -39.62
C VAL A 71 -24.26 -16.93 -39.45
N LEU A 72 -25.35 -16.42 -40.03
CA LEU A 72 -25.96 -15.14 -39.68
C LEU A 72 -26.35 -15.14 -38.19
N ALA A 73 -26.21 -13.96 -37.58
CA ALA A 73 -27.05 -13.42 -36.52
C ALA A 73 -27.50 -14.40 -35.42
N MET A 74 -26.80 -14.39 -34.29
CA MET A 74 -27.41 -14.70 -32.99
C MET A 74 -27.43 -13.41 -32.19
N GLY A 75 -28.64 -12.98 -31.83
CA GLY A 75 -28.82 -12.02 -30.74
C GLY A 75 -28.12 -12.55 -29.49
N ALA A 76 -27.49 -11.66 -28.75
CA ALA A 76 -26.87 -11.95 -27.47
C ALA A 76 -27.91 -12.57 -26.53
N ALA A 77 -27.99 -13.90 -26.52
CA ALA A 77 -28.57 -14.63 -25.42
C ALA A 77 -27.59 -14.45 -24.27
N LEU A 78 -27.95 -13.62 -23.28
CA LEU A 78 -27.30 -13.54 -21.98
C LEU A 78 -26.98 -14.98 -21.53
N THR A 79 -25.70 -15.33 -21.49
CA THR A 79 -25.26 -16.58 -20.89
C THR A 79 -25.82 -16.65 -19.48
N PRO A 80 -26.44 -17.76 -19.05
CA PRO A 80 -26.99 -17.84 -17.71
C PRO A 80 -25.87 -17.62 -16.70
N SER A 81 -26.05 -16.61 -15.86
CA SER A 81 -25.12 -16.25 -14.80
C SER A 81 -24.72 -17.47 -13.96
N ALA A 82 -23.45 -17.64 -13.61
CA ALA A 82 -22.98 -18.82 -12.90
C ALA A 82 -23.65 -18.88 -11.52
N ALA A 83 -24.60 -19.79 -11.36
CA ALA A 83 -25.33 -19.95 -10.12
C ALA A 83 -24.44 -20.53 -9.01
N ASN A 84 -24.77 -20.21 -7.76
CA ASN A 84 -24.18 -20.88 -6.61
C ASN A 84 -24.35 -22.41 -6.69
N THR A 85 -23.35 -23.15 -6.19
CA THR A 85 -23.34 -24.62 -6.21
C THR A 85 -24.46 -25.20 -5.34
N ALA A 86 -24.73 -26.51 -5.49
CA ALA A 86 -25.68 -27.19 -4.61
C ALA A 86 -25.24 -27.12 -3.14
N ALA A 87 -23.93 -27.24 -2.87
CA ALA A 87 -23.36 -27.11 -1.52
C ALA A 87 -23.56 -25.69 -0.98
N GLU A 88 -23.27 -24.65 -1.76
CA GLU A 88 -23.48 -23.25 -1.37
C GLU A 88 -24.95 -22.93 -1.08
N ARG A 89 -25.88 -23.40 -1.92
CA ARG A 89 -27.32 -23.24 -1.67
C ARG A 89 -27.77 -23.96 -0.39
N SER A 90 -27.25 -25.16 -0.14
CA SER A 90 -27.53 -25.91 1.10
C SER A 90 -26.94 -25.21 2.32
N ALA A 91 -25.75 -24.62 2.21
CA ALA A 91 -25.10 -23.88 3.29
C ALA A 91 -25.91 -22.63 3.65
N LEU A 92 -26.40 -21.87 2.66
CA LEU A 92 -27.26 -20.71 2.90
C LEU A 92 -28.55 -21.08 3.65
N ALA A 93 -29.16 -22.22 3.36
CA ALA A 93 -30.38 -22.67 4.04
C ALA A 93 -30.18 -22.87 5.56
N GLY A 94 -28.95 -23.10 6.02
CA GLY A 94 -28.58 -23.18 7.43
C GLY A 94 -28.20 -21.85 8.08
N THR A 95 -28.39 -20.72 7.40
CA THR A 95 -28.08 -19.38 7.91
C THR A 95 -29.34 -18.59 8.24
N GLU A 96 -29.20 -17.60 9.12
CA GLU A 96 -30.27 -16.70 9.52
C GLU A 96 -30.10 -15.36 8.82
N ARG A 97 -31.17 -14.82 8.24
CA ARG A 97 -31.19 -13.47 7.69
C ARG A 97 -31.20 -12.45 8.83
N VAL A 98 -30.19 -11.58 8.88
CA VAL A 98 -30.04 -10.56 9.96
C VAL A 98 -30.28 -9.13 9.48
N ALA A 99 -30.08 -8.83 8.20
CA ALA A 99 -30.35 -7.51 7.63
C ALA A 99 -30.72 -7.60 6.15
N GLU A 100 -31.45 -6.61 5.65
CA GLU A 100 -31.89 -6.52 4.26
C GLU A 100 -32.14 -5.06 3.88
N ASN A 101 -31.72 -4.66 2.68
CA ASN A 101 -32.07 -3.35 2.09
C ASN A 101 -32.47 -3.52 0.62
N GLU A 102 -32.53 -2.44 -0.17
CA GLU A 102 -32.95 -2.51 -1.57
C GLU A 102 -32.08 -3.39 -2.48
N LYS A 103 -30.79 -3.57 -2.15
CA LYS A 103 -29.81 -4.23 -3.01
C LYS A 103 -29.30 -5.56 -2.44
N LEU A 104 -29.17 -5.66 -1.12
CA LEU A 104 -28.46 -6.76 -0.46
C LEU A 104 -29.28 -7.40 0.66
N ILE A 105 -28.98 -8.67 0.93
CA ILE A 105 -29.43 -9.41 2.12
C ILE A 105 -28.20 -9.97 2.84
N LEU A 106 -28.08 -9.72 4.14
CA LEU A 106 -27.01 -10.22 5.00
C LEU A 106 -27.53 -11.40 5.84
N TYR A 107 -26.77 -12.48 5.82
CA TYR A 107 -27.02 -13.71 6.57
C TYR A 107 -25.87 -14.01 7.53
N VAL A 108 -26.20 -14.69 8.63
CA VAL A 108 -25.25 -15.14 9.67
C VAL A 108 -25.47 -16.61 9.98
N GLN A 109 -24.38 -17.37 10.05
CA GLN A 109 -24.37 -18.72 10.58
C GLN A 109 -24.08 -18.68 12.10
N ARG A 110 -25.10 -18.75 12.94
CA ARG A 110 -24.97 -18.58 14.40
C ARG A 110 -23.95 -19.51 15.07
N ALA A 111 -23.85 -20.76 14.61
CA ALA A 111 -22.91 -21.74 15.18
C ALA A 111 -21.46 -21.53 14.73
N GLY A 112 -21.25 -20.97 13.53
CA GLY A 112 -19.92 -20.81 12.92
C GLY A 112 -19.39 -19.37 12.94
N ALA A 113 -20.21 -18.40 13.35
CA ALA A 113 -19.96 -16.96 13.26
C ALA A 113 -19.57 -16.46 11.85
N GLY A 114 -19.86 -17.24 10.80
CA GLY A 114 -19.65 -16.87 9.40
C GLY A 114 -20.81 -16.05 8.85
N ILE A 115 -20.56 -15.27 7.81
CA ILE A 115 -21.57 -14.45 7.12
C ILE A 115 -21.74 -14.86 5.66
N ALA A 116 -22.90 -14.54 5.10
CA ALA A 116 -23.12 -14.58 3.66
C ALA A 116 -23.86 -13.33 3.21
N VAL A 117 -23.56 -12.83 2.01
CA VAL A 117 -24.23 -11.66 1.41
C VAL A 117 -24.83 -12.07 0.09
N GLN A 118 -26.13 -11.88 -0.05
CA GLN A 118 -26.85 -12.13 -1.29
C GLN A 118 -27.13 -10.82 -2.02
N GLN A 119 -26.77 -10.79 -3.31
CA GLN A 119 -27.23 -9.78 -4.24
C GLN A 119 -28.68 -10.08 -4.62
N LYS A 120 -29.58 -9.12 -4.41
CA LYS A 120 -31.00 -9.28 -4.81
C LYS A 120 -31.14 -9.39 -6.32
N GLN A 121 -30.33 -8.62 -7.06
CA GLN A 121 -30.19 -8.79 -8.49
C GLN A 121 -29.40 -10.07 -8.77
N GLY A 122 -29.94 -10.96 -9.61
CA GLY A 122 -29.33 -12.25 -9.94
C GLY A 122 -29.42 -13.32 -8.84
N GLY A 123 -29.55 -12.93 -7.57
CA GLY A 123 -29.71 -13.86 -6.45
C GLY A 123 -28.40 -14.52 -5.98
N TYR A 124 -27.25 -14.12 -6.52
CA TYR A 124 -25.94 -14.69 -6.22
C TYR A 124 -25.49 -14.37 -4.79
N VAL A 125 -24.84 -15.34 -4.16
CA VAL A 125 -24.45 -15.31 -2.74
C VAL A 125 -22.94 -15.40 -2.61
N TRP A 126 -22.38 -14.47 -1.84
CA TRP A 126 -20.98 -14.43 -1.43
C TRP A 126 -20.84 -14.90 0.01
N PHE A 127 -19.88 -15.77 0.28
CA PHE A 127 -19.62 -16.32 1.61
C PHE A 127 -18.31 -15.77 2.18
N SER A 128 -18.25 -15.58 3.49
CA SER A 128 -17.02 -15.22 4.21
C SER A 128 -15.94 -16.30 4.18
N ASN A 129 -16.35 -17.56 4.05
CA ASN A 129 -15.47 -18.72 3.98
C ASN A 129 -15.94 -19.66 2.87
N PRO A 130 -15.04 -20.41 2.25
CA PRO A 130 -15.43 -21.49 1.36
C PRO A 130 -16.27 -22.55 2.07
N VAL A 131 -17.39 -22.93 1.44
CA VAL A 131 -18.34 -23.90 2.01
C VAL A 131 -17.72 -25.27 2.20
N GLU A 132 -16.76 -25.65 1.35
CA GLU A 132 -16.09 -26.96 1.37
C GLU A 132 -14.67 -26.88 1.98
N ALA A 133 -14.41 -25.86 2.81
CA ALA A 133 -13.09 -25.63 3.42
C ALA A 133 -12.54 -26.83 4.22
N ALA A 134 -13.38 -27.55 4.95
CA ALA A 134 -12.95 -28.70 5.78
C ALA A 134 -12.49 -29.90 4.92
N SER A 135 -13.03 -30.05 3.72
CA SER A 135 -12.73 -31.12 2.77
C SER A 135 -11.65 -30.77 1.77
N ASP A 136 -11.00 -29.60 1.90
CA ASP A 136 -9.93 -29.19 0.98
C ASP A 136 -8.84 -30.28 0.87
N PRO A 137 -8.49 -30.73 -0.35
CA PRO A 137 -7.55 -31.84 -0.56
C PRO A 137 -6.07 -31.45 -0.37
N ILE A 138 -5.74 -30.16 -0.46
CA ILE A 138 -4.36 -29.64 -0.39
C ILE A 138 -4.04 -29.12 1.01
N ALA A 139 -5.01 -28.48 1.66
CA ALA A 139 -4.81 -27.76 2.91
C ALA A 139 -4.43 -28.67 4.08
N SER A 140 -3.38 -28.28 4.80
CA SER A 140 -3.03 -28.86 6.10
C SER A 140 -4.12 -28.56 7.14
N PRO A 141 -4.15 -29.24 8.31
CA PRO A 141 -5.11 -28.93 9.37
C PRO A 141 -5.13 -27.44 9.77
N LEU A 142 -3.96 -26.80 9.79
CA LEU A 142 -3.84 -25.35 10.05
C LEU A 142 -4.54 -24.53 8.95
N TYR A 143 -4.26 -24.82 7.68
CA TYR A 143 -4.86 -24.06 6.58
C TYR A 143 -6.36 -24.35 6.42
N LYS A 144 -6.84 -25.55 6.76
CA LYS A 144 -8.28 -25.84 6.86
C LYS A 144 -8.97 -25.01 7.94
N ALA A 145 -8.30 -24.76 9.06
CA ALA A 145 -8.80 -23.85 10.09
C ALA A 145 -8.80 -22.40 9.62
N GLU A 146 -7.73 -21.95 8.94
CA GLU A 146 -7.68 -20.60 8.37
C GLU A 146 -8.77 -20.40 7.30
N LEU A 147 -9.02 -21.37 6.41
CA LEU A 147 -10.10 -21.32 5.42
C LEU A 147 -11.49 -21.13 6.05
N GLN A 148 -11.69 -21.63 7.28
CA GLN A 148 -12.93 -21.49 8.07
C GLN A 148 -12.92 -20.26 8.99
N SER A 149 -11.88 -19.44 8.96
CA SER A 149 -11.72 -18.29 9.86
C SER A 149 -12.22 -16.98 9.26
N GLN A 150 -12.84 -16.17 10.10
CA GLN A 150 -13.24 -14.78 9.83
C GLN A 150 -12.06 -13.84 10.02
N LEU A 151 -11.19 -14.16 10.98
CA LEU A 151 -10.04 -13.34 11.36
C LEU A 151 -8.80 -14.20 11.52
N ILE A 152 -7.66 -13.67 11.09
CA ILE A 152 -6.32 -14.21 11.42
C ILE A 152 -5.55 -13.12 12.15
N LEU A 153 -5.24 -13.39 13.42
CA LEU A 153 -4.59 -12.45 14.32
C LEU A 153 -3.15 -12.87 14.52
N SER A 154 -2.20 -11.95 14.32
CA SER A 154 -0.80 -12.17 14.68
C SER A 154 -0.44 -11.28 15.87
N TYR A 155 0.36 -11.79 16.79
CA TYR A 155 0.77 -11.09 18.00
C TYR A 155 2.23 -11.39 18.33
N TYR A 156 2.86 -10.47 19.06
CA TYR A 156 4.22 -10.69 19.57
C TYR A 156 4.18 -11.24 20.99
N ASN A 157 5.20 -11.99 21.40
CA ASN A 157 5.48 -12.21 22.82
C ASN A 157 6.51 -11.18 23.34
N ALA A 158 6.83 -11.24 24.63
CA ALA A 158 7.83 -10.35 25.26
C ALA A 158 9.24 -10.40 24.63
N LYS A 159 9.55 -11.41 23.82
CA LYS A 159 10.82 -11.55 23.06
C LYS A 159 10.71 -11.03 21.62
N GLY A 160 9.57 -10.47 21.21
CA GLY A 160 9.32 -10.02 19.85
C GLY A 160 9.08 -11.16 18.86
N GLN A 161 8.87 -12.39 19.33
CA GLN A 161 8.56 -13.52 18.44
C GLN A 161 7.10 -13.44 18.03
N LEU A 162 6.84 -13.59 16.74
CA LEU A 162 5.50 -13.58 16.18
C LEU A 162 4.81 -14.93 16.38
N SER A 163 3.56 -14.91 16.82
CA SER A 163 2.66 -16.05 16.90
C SER A 163 1.31 -15.68 16.28
N ARG A 164 0.48 -16.68 15.98
CA ARG A 164 -0.77 -16.48 15.23
C ARG A 164 -1.92 -17.25 15.88
N TYR A 165 -3.09 -16.64 15.89
CA TYR A 165 -4.37 -17.27 16.14
C TYR A 165 -5.29 -17.12 14.92
N ASN A 166 -6.22 -18.06 14.78
CA ASN A 166 -7.28 -18.00 13.77
C ASN A 166 -8.65 -18.11 14.47
N SER A 167 -9.65 -17.38 13.98
CA SER A 167 -10.93 -17.30 14.70
C SER A 167 -11.66 -18.64 14.76
N PHE A 168 -11.37 -19.58 13.86
CA PHE A 168 -12.03 -20.88 13.89
C PHE A 168 -11.57 -21.74 15.08
N THR A 169 -10.28 -22.08 15.20
CA THR A 169 -9.79 -22.96 16.27
C THR A 169 -9.68 -22.25 17.61
N ASP A 170 -9.36 -20.97 17.61
CA ASP A 170 -9.04 -20.23 18.83
C ASP A 170 -10.23 -19.49 19.44
N SER A 171 -11.38 -19.45 18.74
CA SER A 171 -12.60 -18.79 19.21
C SER A 171 -13.85 -19.63 18.94
N VAL A 172 -14.22 -19.86 17.67
CA VAL A 172 -15.50 -20.50 17.29
C VAL A 172 -15.62 -21.94 17.79
N GLN A 173 -14.61 -22.78 17.58
CA GLN A 173 -14.62 -24.17 18.05
C GLN A 173 -14.70 -24.28 19.58
N LYS A 174 -14.27 -23.25 20.30
CA LYS A 174 -14.32 -23.17 21.77
C LYS A 174 -15.61 -22.50 22.28
N GLY A 175 -16.51 -22.05 21.40
CA GLY A 175 -17.70 -21.28 21.79
C GLY A 175 -17.39 -19.90 22.37
N GLN A 176 -16.20 -19.35 22.10
CA GLN A 176 -15.70 -18.10 22.67
C GLN A 176 -16.01 -16.90 21.78
N PHE A 177 -17.28 -16.73 21.40
CA PHE A 177 -17.73 -15.58 20.61
C PHE A 177 -19.16 -15.18 20.97
N ASP A 178 -19.45 -13.88 20.86
CA ASP A 178 -20.76 -13.31 21.15
C ASP A 178 -21.34 -12.68 19.88
N ILE A 179 -22.60 -12.99 19.54
CA ILE A 179 -23.29 -12.41 18.38
C ILE A 179 -24.47 -11.55 18.88
N ALA A 180 -24.44 -10.25 18.56
CA ALA A 180 -25.50 -9.30 18.88
C ALA A 180 -26.07 -8.67 17.60
N ALA A 181 -27.39 -8.55 17.50
CA ALA A 181 -28.01 -7.78 16.42
C ALA A 181 -27.73 -6.28 16.60
N ILE A 182 -27.49 -5.58 15.52
CA ILE A 182 -27.33 -4.11 15.48
C ILE A 182 -28.12 -3.56 14.29
N ASP A 183 -28.24 -2.23 14.23
CA ASP A 183 -28.92 -1.58 13.10
C ASP A 183 -28.27 -1.97 11.77
N ASN A 184 -29.10 -2.44 10.84
CA ASN A 184 -28.70 -2.89 9.51
C ASN A 184 -27.62 -3.98 9.50
N GLY A 185 -27.47 -4.78 10.56
CA GLY A 185 -26.42 -5.78 10.61
C GLY A 185 -26.29 -6.59 11.89
N VAL A 186 -25.07 -7.08 12.10
CA VAL A 186 -24.70 -7.89 13.27
C VAL A 186 -23.34 -7.45 13.79
N ARG A 187 -23.16 -7.53 15.11
CA ARG A 187 -21.88 -7.39 15.79
C ARG A 187 -21.45 -8.74 16.33
N ILE A 188 -20.21 -9.14 16.05
CA ILE A 188 -19.60 -10.37 16.54
C ILE A 188 -18.33 -10.04 17.30
N VAL A 189 -18.22 -10.50 18.55
CA VAL A 189 -17.00 -10.36 19.36
C VAL A 189 -16.28 -11.70 19.39
N TYR A 190 -15.12 -11.80 18.75
CA TYR A 190 -14.29 -13.02 18.77
C TYR A 190 -13.30 -12.93 19.93
N ARG A 191 -13.27 -13.93 20.80
CA ARG A 191 -12.29 -14.03 21.89
C ARG A 191 -11.29 -15.13 21.58
N PHE A 192 -10.00 -14.79 21.65
CA PHE A 192 -8.89 -15.68 21.33
C PHE A 192 -8.08 -16.04 22.58
N GLY A 193 -7.39 -17.18 22.51
CA GLY A 193 -6.62 -17.76 23.61
C GLY A 193 -7.49 -18.62 24.53
N ASN A 194 -6.90 -19.23 25.56
CA ASN A 194 -7.71 -19.83 26.62
C ASN A 194 -8.08 -18.70 27.58
N GLN A 195 -9.26 -18.10 27.38
CA GLN A 195 -9.90 -17.37 28.47
C GLN A 195 -10.06 -18.38 29.62
N PRO A 196 -9.61 -18.10 30.86
CA PRO A 196 -9.95 -18.96 31.99
C PRO A 196 -11.46 -19.13 31.96
N ASP A 197 -11.92 -20.37 31.82
CA ASP A 197 -13.32 -20.68 31.54
C ASP A 197 -14.20 -19.96 32.55
N VAL A 198 -14.83 -18.87 32.11
CA VAL A 198 -15.88 -18.18 32.88
C VAL A 198 -17.01 -19.18 33.16
N ALA A 199 -17.14 -20.21 32.33
CA ALA A 199 -18.07 -21.31 32.47
C ALA A 199 -17.91 -22.11 33.78
N TRP A 200 -16.71 -22.17 34.39
CA TRP A 200 -16.45 -22.96 35.62
C TRP A 200 -15.62 -22.21 36.66
N ALA A 201 -15.80 -20.88 36.75
CA ALA A 201 -15.07 -20.02 37.68
C ALA A 201 -15.25 -20.40 39.17
N ASN A 202 -16.26 -21.22 39.49
CA ASN A 202 -16.52 -21.78 40.82
C ASN A 202 -15.65 -22.99 41.19
N ILE A 203 -14.79 -23.50 40.30
CA ILE A 203 -13.86 -24.59 40.62
C ILE A 203 -12.55 -24.01 41.20
N PRO A 204 -12.24 -24.22 42.49
CA PRO A 204 -10.96 -23.78 43.05
C PRO A 204 -9.82 -24.63 42.50
N SER A 205 -8.74 -23.98 42.06
CA SER A 205 -7.48 -24.66 41.73
C SER A 205 -6.83 -25.27 42.96
N VAL A 206 -6.92 -24.56 44.09
CA VAL A 206 -6.47 -25.01 45.41
C VAL A 206 -7.45 -24.54 46.48
N ILE A 207 -7.73 -25.42 47.45
CA ILE A 207 -8.59 -25.13 48.60
C ILE A 207 -8.07 -25.85 49.85
N GLY A 208 -8.10 -25.17 50.99
CA GLY A 208 -7.67 -25.73 52.28
C GLY A 208 -8.51 -26.95 52.66
N LYS A 209 -7.88 -27.97 53.26
CA LYS A 209 -8.53 -29.25 53.59
C LYS A 209 -9.81 -29.08 54.40
N GLU A 210 -9.75 -28.30 55.48
CA GLU A 210 -10.91 -28.06 56.34
C GLU A 210 -12.06 -27.37 55.60
N ARG A 211 -11.73 -26.45 54.70
CA ARG A 211 -12.72 -25.70 53.93
C ARG A 211 -13.30 -26.52 52.78
N PHE A 212 -12.50 -27.38 52.15
CA PHE A 212 -13.00 -28.36 51.18
C PHE A 212 -14.02 -29.31 51.83
N GLU A 213 -13.72 -29.79 53.04
CA GLU A 213 -14.61 -30.67 53.78
C GLU A 213 -15.89 -29.94 54.24
N GLN A 214 -15.78 -28.69 54.71
CA GLN A 214 -16.92 -27.95 55.26
C GLN A 214 -17.76 -27.22 54.20
N ALA A 215 -17.14 -26.51 53.26
CA ALA A 215 -17.84 -25.69 52.27
C ALA A 215 -18.33 -26.48 51.06
N ILE A 216 -17.68 -27.61 50.74
CA ILE A 216 -18.05 -28.45 49.59
C ILE A 216 -18.62 -29.79 50.05
N LEU A 217 -17.81 -30.66 50.66
CA LEU A 217 -18.23 -32.06 50.92
C LEU A 217 -19.41 -32.18 51.89
N SER A 218 -19.48 -31.34 52.93
CA SER A 218 -20.57 -31.37 53.91
C SER A 218 -21.93 -30.90 53.35
N LYS A 219 -21.90 -30.18 52.23
CA LYS A 219 -23.09 -29.60 51.57
C LYS A 219 -23.65 -30.48 50.45
N LEU A 220 -22.90 -31.49 50.01
CA LEU A 220 -23.35 -32.47 49.03
C LEU A 220 -24.28 -33.51 49.68
N ALA A 221 -25.44 -33.71 49.07
CA ALA A 221 -26.54 -34.50 49.64
C ALA A 221 -26.31 -36.02 49.65
N ASP A 222 -25.59 -36.56 48.66
CA ASP A 222 -25.34 -37.99 48.52
C ASP A 222 -23.84 -38.37 48.64
N ASP A 223 -23.58 -39.62 49.03
CA ASP A 223 -22.23 -40.16 49.22
C ASP A 223 -21.47 -40.35 47.89
N GLU A 224 -22.19 -40.43 46.77
CA GLU A 224 -21.58 -40.68 45.46
C GLU A 224 -20.99 -39.38 44.89
N ALA A 225 -21.71 -38.27 45.00
CA ALA A 225 -21.26 -36.92 44.67
C ALA A 225 -20.03 -36.53 45.51
N ARG A 226 -20.00 -36.85 46.81
CA ARG A 226 -18.82 -36.60 47.65
C ARG A 226 -17.60 -37.36 47.14
N LYS A 227 -17.76 -38.62 46.74
CA LYS A 227 -16.67 -39.42 46.16
C LYS A 227 -16.22 -38.88 44.81
N GLN A 228 -17.17 -38.50 43.95
CA GLN A 228 -16.88 -37.94 42.63
C GLN A 228 -16.09 -36.63 42.75
N VAL A 229 -16.58 -35.69 43.57
CA VAL A 229 -15.89 -34.42 43.84
C VAL A 229 -14.51 -34.69 44.44
N THR A 230 -14.41 -35.49 45.51
CA THR A 230 -13.11 -35.81 46.14
C THR A 230 -12.12 -36.44 45.16
N TYR A 231 -12.59 -37.30 44.25
CA TYR A 231 -11.73 -37.94 43.23
C TYR A 231 -11.14 -36.93 42.25
N LYS A 232 -11.83 -35.82 41.95
CA LYS A 232 -11.31 -34.74 41.08
C LYS A 232 -10.25 -33.88 41.75
N TYR A 233 -10.05 -34.02 43.06
CA TYR A 233 -8.99 -33.33 43.80
C TYR A 233 -7.89 -34.30 44.25
N ARG A 234 -6.69 -33.76 44.46
CA ARG A 234 -5.53 -34.45 45.04
C ARG A 234 -5.20 -33.78 46.36
N LEU A 235 -5.30 -34.56 47.44
CA LEU A 235 -4.91 -34.08 48.77
C LEU A 235 -3.38 -34.01 48.87
N ASN A 236 -2.85 -32.83 49.17
CA ASN A 236 -1.48 -32.63 49.58
C ASN A 236 -1.41 -32.65 51.12
N ASN A 237 -0.99 -33.78 51.68
CA ASN A 237 -0.94 -33.98 53.14
C ASN A 237 0.09 -33.10 53.85
N GLU A 238 1.15 -32.64 53.17
CA GLU A 238 2.15 -31.77 53.79
C GLU A 238 1.65 -30.34 53.95
N LYS A 239 0.87 -29.86 52.98
CA LYS A 239 0.32 -28.51 52.95
C LYS A 239 -1.10 -28.40 53.49
N GLN A 240 -1.77 -29.53 53.76
CA GLN A 240 -3.19 -29.60 54.16
C GLN A 240 -4.12 -28.86 53.17
N ILE A 241 -3.89 -29.04 51.87
CA ILE A 241 -4.69 -28.45 50.78
C ILE A 241 -5.12 -29.53 49.78
N TYR A 242 -6.25 -29.32 49.12
CA TYR A 242 -6.69 -30.06 47.95
C TYR A 242 -6.36 -29.28 46.68
N GLU A 243 -5.68 -29.92 45.74
CA GLU A 243 -5.36 -29.38 44.41
C GLU A 243 -6.25 -30.05 43.37
N VAL A 244 -6.89 -29.28 42.48
CA VAL A 244 -7.72 -29.87 41.41
C VAL A 244 -6.84 -30.68 40.45
N ARG A 245 -7.30 -31.85 40.04
CA ARG A 245 -6.63 -32.65 39.00
C ARG A 245 -6.88 -32.00 37.63
N LYS A 246 -6.09 -32.38 36.62
CA LYS A 246 -6.35 -31.98 35.24
C LYS A 246 -7.70 -32.57 34.78
N LEU A 247 -8.64 -31.70 34.39
CA LEU A 247 -9.99 -32.07 33.95
C LEU A 247 -10.13 -31.90 32.43
N GLN A 248 -11.06 -32.66 31.85
CA GLN A 248 -11.61 -32.38 30.51
C GLN A 248 -12.87 -31.51 30.67
N ASP A 249 -13.24 -30.75 29.65
CA ASP A 249 -14.33 -29.74 29.71
C ASP A 249 -15.67 -30.32 30.18
N ASN A 250 -16.05 -31.50 29.71
CA ASN A 250 -17.26 -32.20 30.17
C ASN A 250 -17.20 -32.56 31.66
N VAL A 251 -16.01 -32.94 32.14
CA VAL A 251 -15.77 -33.27 33.55
C VAL A 251 -15.74 -32.01 34.42
N ALA A 252 -15.23 -30.89 33.88
CA ALA A 252 -15.26 -29.59 34.56
C ALA A 252 -16.70 -29.08 34.69
N ALA A 253 -17.53 -29.21 33.65
CA ALA A 253 -18.94 -28.86 33.70
C ALA A 253 -19.71 -29.68 34.76
N GLU A 254 -19.47 -30.99 34.82
CA GLU A 254 -20.05 -31.86 35.87
C GLU A 254 -19.60 -31.45 37.27
N LEU A 255 -18.31 -31.17 37.46
CA LEU A 255 -17.77 -30.74 38.75
C LEU A 255 -18.35 -29.37 39.17
N SER A 256 -18.40 -28.41 38.24
CA SER A 256 -18.94 -27.08 38.46
C SER A 256 -20.42 -27.14 38.89
N ALA A 257 -21.24 -27.95 38.24
CA ALA A 257 -22.64 -28.15 38.63
C ALA A 257 -22.79 -28.76 40.03
N LEU A 258 -21.88 -29.68 40.41
CA LEU A 258 -21.86 -30.24 41.76
C LEU A 258 -21.45 -29.19 42.80
N LEU A 259 -20.47 -28.32 42.50
CA LEU A 259 -20.08 -27.22 43.37
C LEU A 259 -21.20 -26.18 43.53
N ASP A 260 -21.90 -25.84 42.45
CA ASP A 260 -23.09 -24.98 42.51
C ASP A 260 -24.19 -25.59 43.39
N SER A 261 -24.42 -26.91 43.27
CA SER A 261 -25.40 -27.61 44.11
C SER A 261 -25.02 -27.61 45.60
N ALA A 262 -23.72 -27.51 45.91
CA ALA A 262 -23.19 -27.34 47.25
C ALA A 262 -23.27 -25.88 47.76
N GLY A 263 -23.68 -24.94 46.89
CA GLY A 263 -23.70 -23.51 47.17
C GLY A 263 -22.33 -22.84 47.15
N TYR A 264 -21.34 -23.46 46.49
CA TYR A 264 -19.98 -22.96 46.41
C TYR A 264 -19.80 -22.09 45.16
N THR A 265 -19.40 -20.82 45.36
CA THR A 265 -19.45 -19.78 44.32
C THR A 265 -18.10 -19.49 43.67
N ALA A 266 -18.11 -18.70 42.59
CA ALA A 266 -16.89 -18.17 41.97
C ALA A 266 -16.09 -17.27 42.95
N GLU A 267 -16.77 -16.47 43.78
CA GLU A 267 -16.07 -15.66 44.80
C GLU A 267 -15.42 -16.53 45.87
N ASP A 268 -16.05 -17.65 46.25
CA ASP A 268 -15.46 -18.60 47.20
C ASP A 268 -14.22 -19.28 46.62
N ALA A 269 -14.27 -19.66 45.33
CA ALA A 269 -13.15 -20.24 44.60
C ALA A 269 -11.96 -19.27 44.52
N GLU A 270 -12.22 -18.00 44.20
CA GLU A 270 -11.20 -16.95 44.15
C GLU A 270 -10.57 -16.72 45.53
N ARG A 271 -11.39 -16.64 46.59
CA ARG A 271 -10.91 -16.54 47.99
C ARG A 271 -10.01 -17.72 48.34
N ASP A 272 -10.45 -18.95 48.06
CA ASP A 272 -9.69 -20.16 48.37
C ASP A 272 -8.35 -20.26 47.61
N ASN A 273 -8.33 -19.91 46.33
CA ASN A 273 -7.11 -19.86 45.55
C ASN A 273 -6.12 -18.85 46.14
N SER A 274 -6.59 -17.67 46.55
CA SER A 274 -5.76 -16.61 47.12
C SER A 274 -5.18 -16.97 48.49
N GLU A 275 -5.99 -17.55 49.38
CA GLU A 275 -5.61 -17.87 50.76
C GLU A 275 -4.63 -19.05 50.84
N ASN A 276 -4.71 -20.01 49.90
CA ASN A 276 -3.93 -21.24 49.93
C ASN A 276 -2.63 -21.17 49.12
N GLY A 277 -2.14 -19.96 48.82
CA GLY A 277 -0.87 -19.78 48.12
C GLY A 277 -0.86 -20.31 46.68
N ALA A 278 -2.04 -20.64 46.14
CA ALA A 278 -2.29 -20.64 44.71
C ALA A 278 -2.55 -19.20 44.24
N GLY A 279 -1.82 -18.23 44.82
CA GLY A 279 -1.69 -16.91 44.21
C GLY A 279 -1.25 -17.18 42.79
N ARG A 280 -2.14 -16.87 41.83
CA ARG A 280 -2.10 -17.24 40.41
C ARG A 280 -0.80 -17.96 40.13
N GLN A 281 -0.79 -19.30 40.12
CA GLN A 281 0.25 -20.02 39.40
C GLN A 281 0.32 -19.27 38.08
N GLU A 282 1.38 -18.45 37.88
CA GLU A 282 1.42 -17.44 36.81
C GLU A 282 0.92 -18.18 35.60
N SER A 283 -0.32 -17.89 35.19
CA SER A 283 -1.01 -18.73 34.23
C SER A 283 -0.24 -18.47 32.96
N GLU A 284 0.78 -19.29 32.66
CA GLU A 284 1.92 -19.00 31.77
C GLU A 284 1.51 -17.87 30.83
N ASP A 285 1.84 -16.62 31.15
CA ASP A 285 1.08 -15.45 30.67
C ASP A 285 0.54 -15.71 29.25
N GLN A 286 -0.75 -16.03 29.14
CA GLN A 286 -1.29 -16.58 27.89
C GLN A 286 -1.80 -15.43 27.04
N ALA A 287 -1.50 -15.49 25.75
CA ALA A 287 -2.01 -14.50 24.81
C ALA A 287 -3.54 -14.59 24.75
N GLN A 288 -4.20 -13.48 25.07
CA GLN A 288 -5.66 -13.36 25.09
C GLN A 288 -6.05 -12.08 24.37
N PHE A 289 -7.08 -12.18 23.53
CA PHE A 289 -7.59 -11.05 22.76
C PHE A 289 -9.11 -11.07 22.69
N ALA A 290 -9.74 -9.90 22.62
CA ALA A 290 -11.14 -9.76 22.21
C ALA A 290 -11.20 -8.79 21.03
N VAL A 291 -11.81 -9.23 19.93
CA VAL A 291 -11.89 -8.46 18.68
C VAL A 291 -13.35 -8.30 18.27
N PRO A 292 -13.96 -7.12 18.52
CA PRO A 292 -15.30 -6.80 18.05
C PRO A 292 -15.31 -6.41 16.57
N VAL A 293 -16.18 -7.06 15.80
CA VAL A 293 -16.41 -6.83 14.37
C VAL A 293 -17.88 -6.56 14.10
N GLU A 294 -18.18 -5.52 13.33
CA GLU A 294 -19.52 -5.17 12.88
C GLU A 294 -19.65 -5.44 11.38
N TYR A 295 -20.66 -6.22 11.00
CA TYR A 295 -21.03 -6.50 9.62
C TYR A 295 -22.37 -5.82 9.35
N THR A 296 -22.38 -4.80 8.49
CA THR A 296 -23.56 -3.95 8.23
C THR A 296 -23.80 -3.77 6.74
N LEU A 297 -25.05 -3.55 6.37
CA LEU A 297 -25.43 -3.14 5.02
C LEU A 297 -25.50 -1.61 4.94
N ASP A 298 -24.75 -1.02 4.01
CA ASP A 298 -24.72 0.42 3.74
C ASP A 298 -24.98 0.65 2.26
N GLY A 299 -26.23 0.98 1.90
CA GLY A 299 -26.66 1.09 0.51
C GLY A 299 -26.38 -0.19 -0.30
N GLN A 300 -25.54 -0.08 -1.33
CA GLN A 300 -25.14 -1.22 -2.17
C GLN A 300 -23.90 -1.97 -1.66
N TYR A 301 -23.40 -1.64 -0.46
CA TYR A 301 -22.17 -2.17 0.09
C TYR A 301 -22.41 -3.07 1.30
N LEU A 302 -21.57 -4.10 1.44
CA LEU A 302 -21.28 -4.70 2.74
C LEU A 302 -20.17 -3.88 3.41
N SER A 303 -20.40 -3.40 4.63
CA SER A 303 -19.40 -2.75 5.47
C SER A 303 -18.98 -3.66 6.61
N VAL A 304 -17.67 -3.86 6.78
CA VAL A 304 -17.05 -4.70 7.80
C VAL A 304 -16.12 -3.83 8.62
N ALA A 305 -16.46 -3.58 9.88
CA ALA A 305 -15.71 -2.68 10.75
C ALA A 305 -15.17 -3.40 11.98
N VAL A 306 -13.86 -3.31 12.24
CA VAL A 306 -13.24 -3.73 13.49
C VAL A 306 -13.14 -2.50 14.39
N LYS A 307 -13.69 -2.58 15.60
CA LYS A 307 -13.64 -1.47 16.57
C LYS A 307 -12.32 -1.48 17.31
N GLY A 308 -11.30 -0.82 16.73
CA GLY A 308 -9.92 -0.90 17.21
C GLY A 308 -9.72 -0.44 18.65
N GLY A 309 -10.47 0.57 19.10
CA GLY A 309 -10.42 1.06 20.47
C GLY A 309 -11.09 0.14 21.49
N GLU A 310 -11.83 -0.85 21.01
CA GLU A 310 -12.47 -1.90 21.82
C GLU A 310 -11.71 -3.24 21.71
N VAL A 311 -10.57 -3.27 21.01
CA VAL A 311 -9.72 -4.47 20.93
C VAL A 311 -8.99 -4.64 22.25
N GLU A 312 -9.29 -5.72 22.96
CA GLU A 312 -8.61 -6.08 24.20
C GLU A 312 -7.38 -6.92 23.87
N SER A 313 -6.23 -6.57 24.48
CA SER A 313 -4.99 -7.35 24.41
C SER A 313 -4.20 -7.19 25.70
N ARG A 314 -3.38 -8.19 26.03
CA ARG A 314 -2.43 -8.09 27.15
C ARG A 314 -1.19 -7.29 26.73
N PRO A 315 -0.64 -6.39 27.58
CA PRO A 315 0.57 -5.63 27.23
C PRO A 315 1.80 -6.48 26.90
N THR A 316 1.89 -7.69 27.46
CA THR A 316 2.94 -8.68 27.21
C THR A 316 2.77 -9.42 25.88
N PHE A 317 1.57 -9.34 25.29
CA PHE A 317 1.21 -9.91 23.99
C PHE A 317 0.57 -8.86 23.08
N PRO A 318 1.32 -7.83 22.64
CA PRO A 318 0.75 -6.81 21.78
C PRO A 318 0.33 -7.43 20.44
N MET A 319 -0.86 -7.05 19.97
CA MET A 319 -1.37 -7.46 18.67
C MET A 319 -0.52 -6.83 17.56
N ALA A 320 0.12 -7.67 16.75
CA ALA A 320 0.95 -7.22 15.64
C ALA A 320 0.07 -6.79 14.46
N SER A 321 -0.80 -7.69 14.01
CA SER A 321 -1.67 -7.45 12.85
C SER A 321 -2.94 -8.31 12.87
N LEU A 322 -3.92 -7.89 12.07
CA LEU A 322 -5.19 -8.56 11.89
C LEU A 322 -5.54 -8.65 10.40
N GLN A 323 -5.71 -9.87 9.87
CA GLN A 323 -6.37 -10.09 8.59
C GLN A 323 -7.87 -10.20 8.82
N VAL A 324 -8.65 -9.49 8.02
CA VAL A 324 -10.11 -9.46 8.12
C VAL A 324 -10.69 -10.13 6.89
N LEU A 325 -11.54 -11.13 7.12
CA LEU A 325 -12.20 -11.90 6.07
C LEU A 325 -11.22 -12.45 5.01
N PRO A 326 -10.17 -13.20 5.42
CA PRO A 326 -9.07 -13.58 4.54
C PRO A 326 -9.49 -14.39 3.30
N TYR A 327 -10.65 -15.07 3.37
CA TYR A 327 -11.18 -15.93 2.32
C TYR A 327 -12.57 -15.51 1.82
N PHE A 328 -12.97 -14.26 2.02
CA PHE A 328 -14.27 -13.78 1.52
C PHE A 328 -14.35 -13.89 0.01
N GLY A 329 -15.36 -14.63 -0.45
CA GLY A 329 -15.58 -14.89 -1.86
C GLY A 329 -14.50 -15.72 -2.56
N ALA A 330 -13.55 -16.34 -1.82
CA ALA A 330 -12.44 -17.11 -2.36
C ALA A 330 -12.90 -18.13 -3.43
N ALA A 331 -12.04 -18.35 -4.43
CA ALA A 331 -12.39 -19.09 -5.64
C ALA A 331 -11.61 -20.42 -5.70
N GLY A 332 -12.33 -21.53 -5.81
CA GLY A 332 -11.75 -22.86 -5.92
C GLY A 332 -11.00 -23.09 -7.25
N ASP A 333 -10.48 -24.31 -7.40
CA ASP A 333 -9.75 -24.76 -8.58
C ASP A 333 -10.66 -24.95 -9.82
N ASP A 334 -11.96 -25.06 -9.61
CA ASP A 334 -13.00 -25.16 -10.64
C ASP A 334 -13.44 -23.81 -11.23
N ARG A 335 -12.87 -22.69 -10.75
CA ARG A 335 -13.29 -21.33 -11.13
C ARG A 335 -12.27 -20.64 -12.03
N GLU A 336 -12.78 -19.89 -13.00
CA GLU A 336 -11.99 -19.03 -13.89
C GLU A 336 -12.16 -17.57 -13.50
N GLY A 337 -11.15 -16.74 -13.76
CA GLY A 337 -11.19 -15.31 -13.46
C GLY A 337 -9.84 -14.74 -13.05
N TYR A 338 -9.84 -13.76 -12.16
CA TYR A 338 -8.62 -13.15 -11.63
C TYR A 338 -8.84 -12.42 -10.30
N MET A 339 -7.75 -12.17 -9.59
CA MET A 339 -7.67 -11.21 -8.50
C MET A 339 -7.06 -9.91 -9.02
N LEU A 340 -7.67 -8.79 -8.70
CA LEU A 340 -7.13 -7.44 -8.92
C LEU A 340 -6.36 -7.01 -7.67
N VAL A 341 -5.11 -6.60 -7.86
CA VAL A 341 -4.25 -6.05 -6.81
C VAL A 341 -3.80 -4.63 -7.17
N PRO A 342 -3.64 -3.73 -6.19
CA PRO A 342 -3.37 -2.31 -6.45
C PRO A 342 -1.89 -2.03 -6.74
N ASP A 343 -1.20 -2.86 -7.50
CA ASP A 343 0.22 -2.68 -7.85
C ASP A 343 0.39 -1.61 -8.93
N GLY A 344 0.91 -0.43 -8.57
CA GLY A 344 1.11 0.68 -9.50
C GLY A 344 -0.20 1.14 -10.16
N SER A 345 -0.29 1.00 -11.49
CA SER A 345 -1.53 1.28 -12.23
C SER A 345 -2.64 0.28 -11.95
N GLY A 346 -2.30 -0.89 -11.40
CA GLY A 346 -3.17 -2.05 -11.18
C GLY A 346 -2.63 -3.29 -11.89
N ALA A 347 -2.76 -4.46 -11.24
CA ALA A 347 -2.36 -5.73 -11.82
C ALA A 347 -3.40 -6.84 -11.57
N LEU A 348 -3.43 -7.82 -12.47
CA LEU A 348 -4.25 -9.01 -12.38
C LEU A 348 -3.38 -10.23 -12.08
N ILE A 349 -3.86 -11.08 -11.17
CA ILE A 349 -3.36 -12.43 -10.91
C ILE A 349 -4.48 -13.38 -11.35
N ARG A 350 -4.28 -14.12 -12.44
CA ARG A 350 -5.24 -15.10 -12.95
C ARG A 350 -5.43 -16.21 -11.91
N LEU A 351 -6.68 -16.61 -11.70
CA LEU A 351 -6.96 -17.72 -10.77
C LEU A 351 -6.26 -18.98 -11.28
N ASN A 352 -5.70 -19.76 -10.36
CA ASN A 352 -5.10 -21.06 -10.67
C ASN A 352 -3.99 -21.01 -11.73
N ASN A 353 -3.23 -19.91 -11.82
CA ASN A 353 -2.19 -19.71 -12.86
C ASN A 353 -0.95 -20.64 -12.75
N GLY A 354 -0.89 -21.50 -11.72
CA GLY A 354 0.16 -22.51 -11.56
C GLY A 354 1.53 -21.98 -11.13
N LYS A 355 1.68 -20.68 -10.83
CA LYS A 355 2.95 -20.06 -10.42
C LYS A 355 3.33 -20.33 -8.96
N LEU A 356 3.35 -21.60 -8.57
CA LEU A 356 3.53 -22.07 -7.18
C LEU A 356 4.92 -21.76 -6.57
N SER A 357 5.89 -21.34 -7.39
CA SER A 357 7.23 -20.93 -6.93
C SER A 357 7.38 -19.41 -6.76
N ALA A 358 6.45 -18.60 -7.28
CA ALA A 358 6.46 -17.16 -7.07
C ALA A 358 6.10 -16.83 -5.61
N GLU A 359 6.56 -15.71 -5.07
CA GLU A 359 6.12 -15.25 -3.74
C GLU A 359 4.65 -14.80 -3.79
N PRO A 360 3.85 -15.05 -2.74
CA PRO A 360 2.52 -14.47 -2.60
C PRO A 360 2.58 -12.94 -2.71
N TYR A 361 1.54 -12.33 -3.26
CA TYR A 361 1.45 -10.89 -3.34
C TYR A 361 1.20 -10.32 -1.94
N GLN A 362 2.04 -9.37 -1.52
CA GLN A 362 1.85 -8.60 -0.31
C GLN A 362 2.40 -7.19 -0.52
N MET A 363 1.55 -6.18 -0.41
CA MET A 363 1.96 -4.79 -0.56
C MET A 363 1.28 -3.87 0.45
N PRO A 364 2.03 -2.99 1.15
CA PRO A 364 1.44 -1.98 2.01
C PRO A 364 0.77 -0.88 1.19
N ILE A 365 -0.41 -0.46 1.64
CA ILE A 365 -1.10 0.69 1.07
C ILE A 365 -0.28 1.96 1.33
N TYR A 366 -0.24 2.83 0.33
CA TYR A 366 0.55 4.07 0.28
C TYR A 366 2.07 3.88 0.32
N GLY A 367 2.56 2.66 0.02
CA GLY A 367 3.98 2.32 -0.02
C GLY A 367 4.57 2.02 1.35
N GLU A 368 5.90 1.99 1.44
CA GLU A 368 6.62 1.69 2.69
C GLU A 368 6.55 2.84 3.70
N ASP A 369 6.72 2.49 4.98
CA ASP A 369 6.83 3.46 6.07
C ASP A 369 8.31 3.79 6.32
N GLY A 370 8.68 5.05 6.08
CA GLY A 370 10.05 5.57 6.18
C GLY A 370 10.63 5.59 7.59
N THR A 371 9.87 5.20 8.62
CA THR A 371 10.37 5.05 10.00
C THR A 371 10.86 3.64 10.35
N PHE A 372 10.98 2.76 9.37
CA PHE A 372 11.65 1.46 9.51
C PHE A 372 13.03 1.50 8.86
N ASP A 373 14.07 1.14 9.61
CA ASP A 373 15.45 1.19 9.11
C ASP A 373 15.80 -0.06 8.29
N VAL A 374 15.49 -0.01 6.99
CA VAL A 374 15.73 -1.10 6.04
C VAL A 374 17.20 -1.11 5.59
N GLN A 375 17.96 -2.15 5.96
CA GLN A 375 19.38 -2.27 5.61
C GLN A 375 19.63 -2.73 4.17
N GLU A 376 18.74 -3.56 3.63
CA GLU A 376 18.83 -4.15 2.29
C GLU A 376 17.51 -4.01 1.55
N ARG A 377 17.57 -3.66 0.26
CA ARG A 377 16.39 -3.48 -0.59
C ARG A 377 16.56 -4.20 -1.93
N PHE A 378 16.10 -5.44 -1.98
CA PHE A 378 16.19 -6.29 -3.17
C PHE A 378 15.14 -5.98 -4.23
N LEU A 379 13.98 -5.46 -3.82
CA LEU A 379 12.84 -5.20 -4.70
C LEU A 379 12.51 -3.72 -4.69
N SER A 380 12.23 -3.19 -5.89
CA SER A 380 11.69 -1.85 -6.09
C SER A 380 10.34 -1.97 -6.79
N ASN A 381 9.29 -2.07 -6.00
CA ASN A 381 7.93 -2.17 -6.50
C ASN A 381 7.31 -0.77 -6.67
N GLU A 382 6.43 -0.62 -7.65
CA GLU A 382 5.47 0.47 -7.70
C GLU A 382 4.61 0.50 -6.44
N LYS A 383 4.12 1.66 -6.03
CA LYS A 383 3.37 1.78 -4.77
C LYS A 383 1.91 1.37 -4.95
N ALA A 384 1.32 0.77 -3.92
CA ALA A 384 -0.13 0.60 -3.84
C ALA A 384 -0.82 1.91 -3.45
N ARG A 385 -1.20 2.71 -4.46
CA ARG A 385 -1.71 4.08 -4.26
C ARG A 385 -3.19 4.15 -3.92
N LEU A 386 -3.98 3.17 -4.37
CA LEU A 386 -5.40 3.06 -4.10
C LEU A 386 -5.64 1.94 -3.08
N PRO A 387 -6.43 2.19 -2.01
CA PRO A 387 -6.67 1.22 -0.95
C PRO A 387 -7.76 0.21 -1.35
N VAL A 388 -7.53 -0.55 -2.43
CA VAL A 388 -8.52 -1.46 -3.01
C VAL A 388 -7.91 -2.81 -3.40
N PHE A 389 -8.77 -3.82 -3.52
CA PHE A 389 -8.47 -5.11 -4.09
C PHE A 389 -9.75 -5.72 -4.67
N GLY A 390 -9.66 -6.73 -5.55
CA GLY A 390 -10.87 -7.33 -6.11
C GLY A 390 -10.69 -8.78 -6.54
N LEU A 391 -11.80 -9.48 -6.70
CA LEU A 391 -11.81 -10.85 -7.20
C LEU A 391 -12.95 -11.00 -8.19
N LYS A 392 -12.64 -11.51 -9.38
CA LYS A 392 -13.58 -12.00 -10.38
C LYS A 392 -13.53 -13.52 -10.39
N LYS A 393 -14.69 -14.16 -10.29
CA LYS A 393 -14.88 -15.59 -10.55
C LYS A 393 -16.08 -15.79 -11.46
N ASN A 394 -15.83 -16.36 -12.63
CA ASN A 394 -16.78 -16.46 -13.73
C ASN A 394 -17.32 -15.07 -14.11
N ASP A 395 -18.63 -14.89 -14.03
CA ASP A 395 -19.41 -13.68 -14.32
C ASP A 395 -19.77 -12.86 -13.07
N HIS A 396 -19.17 -13.18 -11.92
CA HIS A 396 -19.37 -12.44 -10.66
C HIS A 396 -18.05 -11.86 -10.18
N ALA A 397 -18.12 -10.66 -9.62
CA ALA A 397 -16.96 -10.00 -9.06
C ALA A 397 -17.30 -9.22 -7.78
N PHE A 398 -16.29 -8.97 -6.96
CA PHE A 398 -16.35 -7.92 -5.95
C PHE A 398 -15.13 -7.03 -6.02
N ILE A 399 -15.28 -5.80 -5.55
CA ILE A 399 -14.18 -4.92 -5.15
C ILE A 399 -14.27 -4.63 -3.65
N GLY A 400 -13.18 -4.91 -2.94
CA GLY A 400 -12.95 -4.54 -1.55
C GLY A 400 -12.22 -3.19 -1.48
N MET A 401 -12.69 -2.32 -0.59
CA MET A 401 -12.16 -0.98 -0.37
C MET A 401 -11.77 -0.83 1.10
N MET A 402 -10.49 -0.58 1.36
CA MET A 402 -9.98 -0.30 2.71
C MET A 402 -10.20 1.20 2.98
N GLU A 403 -11.05 1.50 3.95
CA GLU A 403 -11.47 2.87 4.23
C GLU A 403 -10.76 3.42 5.46
N ASP A 404 -11.22 3.02 6.66
CA ASP A 404 -10.59 3.43 7.91
C ASP A 404 -9.42 2.50 8.21
N GLY A 405 -8.31 3.06 8.69
CA GLY A 405 -7.07 2.33 8.94
C GLY A 405 -6.31 1.93 7.68
N ALA A 406 -6.66 2.46 6.51
CA ALA A 406 -6.04 2.11 5.23
C ALA A 406 -4.51 2.32 5.22
N ALA A 407 -3.97 3.35 5.90
CA ALA A 407 -2.52 3.57 5.96
C ALA A 407 -1.79 2.52 6.81
N MET A 408 -2.51 1.81 7.70
CA MET A 408 -2.01 0.65 8.44
C MET A 408 -2.15 -0.66 7.66
N GLY A 409 -2.79 -0.60 6.49
CA GLY A 409 -3.21 -1.73 5.69
C GLY A 409 -2.18 -2.27 4.72
N SER A 410 -2.31 -3.54 4.37
CA SER A 410 -1.65 -4.20 3.24
C SER A 410 -2.67 -5.08 2.51
N VAL A 411 -2.52 -5.19 1.19
CA VAL A 411 -3.27 -6.15 0.38
C VAL A 411 -2.46 -7.42 0.25
N LEU A 412 -3.10 -8.55 0.52
CA LEU A 412 -2.52 -9.89 0.40
C LEU A 412 -3.29 -10.65 -0.68
N ALA A 413 -2.59 -11.36 -1.57
CA ALA A 413 -3.21 -12.28 -2.51
C ALA A 413 -2.34 -13.51 -2.78
N ASP A 414 -2.97 -14.67 -2.90
CA ASP A 414 -2.29 -15.91 -3.31
C ASP A 414 -3.21 -16.80 -4.13
N ILE A 415 -2.59 -17.64 -4.95
CA ILE A 415 -3.25 -18.55 -5.89
C ILE A 415 -3.59 -19.89 -5.22
N GLY A 416 -4.61 -20.56 -5.76
CA GLY A 416 -4.90 -21.96 -5.43
C GLY A 416 -3.75 -22.89 -5.82
N GLY A 417 -3.56 -23.95 -5.05
CA GLY A 417 -2.58 -25.01 -5.28
C GLY A 417 -1.35 -24.96 -4.38
N ARG A 418 -1.04 -23.82 -3.74
CA ARG A 418 0.17 -23.68 -2.89
C ARG A 418 -0.03 -24.22 -1.48
N PHE A 419 -1.00 -23.64 -0.78
CA PHE A 419 -1.33 -23.99 0.61
C PHE A 419 -2.77 -24.47 0.77
N THR A 420 -3.64 -24.07 -0.14
CA THR A 420 -5.06 -24.44 -0.20
C THR A 420 -5.45 -24.61 -1.68
N SER A 421 -6.63 -25.17 -1.94
CA SER A 421 -7.19 -25.23 -3.30
C SER A 421 -7.85 -23.91 -3.74
N TYR A 422 -7.79 -22.87 -2.89
CA TYR A 422 -8.49 -21.61 -3.09
C TYR A 422 -7.55 -20.45 -3.42
N ASN A 423 -7.98 -19.64 -4.37
CA ASN A 423 -7.43 -18.32 -4.65
C ASN A 423 -8.09 -17.31 -3.72
N SER A 424 -7.31 -16.42 -3.12
CA SER A 424 -7.81 -15.47 -2.12
C SER A 424 -7.09 -14.12 -2.20
N VAL A 425 -7.85 -13.06 -1.94
CA VAL A 425 -7.35 -11.68 -1.83
C VAL A 425 -8.06 -10.96 -0.69
N ASN A 426 -7.31 -10.28 0.18
CA ASN A 426 -7.87 -9.62 1.37
C ASN A 426 -6.98 -8.47 1.88
N GLY A 427 -7.47 -7.79 2.92
CA GLY A 427 -6.74 -6.77 3.65
C GLY A 427 -6.20 -7.27 5.00
N SER A 428 -4.96 -6.91 5.30
CA SER A 428 -4.30 -7.08 6.61
C SER A 428 -3.92 -5.74 7.20
N PHE A 429 -4.13 -5.55 8.50
CA PHE A 429 -3.92 -4.27 9.17
C PHE A 429 -2.94 -4.42 10.33
N ARG A 430 -1.90 -3.59 10.35
CA ARG A 430 -0.90 -3.58 11.43
C ARG A 430 -1.40 -2.75 12.61
N PHE A 431 -1.40 -3.32 13.81
CA PHE A 431 -1.78 -2.63 15.05
C PHE A 431 -0.54 -2.12 15.82
N THR A 432 0.48 -2.95 15.92
CA THR A 432 1.71 -2.63 16.66
C THR A 432 2.92 -2.93 15.80
N ALA A 433 3.78 -1.93 15.58
CA ALA A 433 5.10 -2.14 15.01
C ALA A 433 6.11 -2.66 16.05
N MET A 434 7.10 -3.41 15.57
CA MET A 434 8.20 -3.93 16.38
C MET A 434 9.53 -3.79 15.64
N ASP A 435 10.59 -3.49 16.37
CA ASP A 435 11.98 -3.47 15.90
C ASP A 435 12.93 -3.91 17.03
N LEU A 436 14.17 -4.24 16.71
CA LEU A 436 15.17 -4.71 17.65
C LEU A 436 16.16 -3.60 18.02
N TYR A 437 16.15 -3.19 19.29
CA TYR A 437 17.19 -2.33 19.83
C TYR A 437 18.43 -3.13 20.18
N THR A 438 19.50 -2.92 19.43
CA THR A 438 20.75 -3.66 19.57
C THR A 438 21.79 -2.86 20.35
N LEU A 439 22.17 -3.37 21.52
CA LEU A 439 23.27 -2.86 22.34
C LEU A 439 24.53 -3.67 22.05
N SER A 440 25.57 -3.00 21.57
CA SER A 440 26.88 -3.62 21.36
C SER A 440 27.92 -3.05 22.33
N SER A 441 28.67 -3.94 22.99
CA SER A 441 29.81 -3.60 23.85
C SER A 441 30.99 -4.52 23.52
N GLY A 442 31.99 -3.98 22.82
CA GLY A 442 33.11 -4.78 22.30
C GLY A 442 32.62 -5.79 21.26
N SER A 443 32.91 -7.08 21.47
CA SER A 443 32.46 -8.18 20.60
C SER A 443 31.11 -8.79 21.00
N LYS A 444 30.47 -8.32 22.08
CA LYS A 444 29.17 -8.81 22.52
C LYS A 444 28.06 -7.89 22.03
N SER A 445 27.04 -8.48 21.42
CA SER A 445 25.81 -7.79 21.01
C SER A 445 24.61 -8.45 21.68
N SER A 446 23.68 -7.63 22.17
CA SER A 446 22.39 -8.07 22.70
C SER A 446 21.29 -7.22 22.11
N SER A 447 20.23 -7.85 21.61
CA SER A 447 19.08 -7.16 21.01
C SER A 447 17.84 -7.35 21.90
N VAL A 448 17.06 -6.28 22.07
CA VAL A 448 15.81 -6.27 22.83
C VAL A 448 14.69 -5.76 21.92
N PRO A 449 13.53 -6.45 21.86
CA PRO A 449 12.40 -5.95 21.09
C PRO A 449 11.88 -4.62 21.68
N MET A 450 11.64 -3.67 20.79
CA MET A 450 10.91 -2.44 21.07
C MET A 450 9.59 -2.52 20.33
N PHE A 451 8.51 -2.13 21.01
CA PHE A 451 7.17 -2.10 20.45
C PHE A 451 6.70 -0.66 20.35
N GLN A 452 5.97 -0.35 19.28
CA GLN A 452 5.26 0.92 19.16
C GLN A 452 4.31 1.10 20.35
N THR A 453 4.38 2.27 20.99
CA THR A 453 3.51 2.63 22.11
C THR A 453 3.01 4.07 21.94
N PRO A 454 1.69 4.33 21.94
CA PRO A 454 0.61 3.35 21.99
C PRO A 454 0.48 2.59 20.65
N SER A 455 -0.09 1.39 20.70
CA SER A 455 -0.58 0.68 19.52
C SER A 455 -1.69 1.48 18.83
N TYR A 456 -1.98 1.16 17.58
CA TYR A 456 -3.14 1.73 16.90
C TYR A 456 -4.44 1.36 17.64
N GLN A 457 -5.35 2.33 17.77
CA GLN A 457 -6.64 2.21 18.47
C GLN A 457 -7.81 2.71 17.61
N GLY A 458 -7.56 3.12 16.36
CA GLY A 458 -8.62 3.58 15.46
C GLY A 458 -9.39 2.40 14.87
N ASP A 459 -10.60 2.68 14.39
CA ASP A 459 -11.41 1.68 13.68
C ASP A 459 -10.72 1.26 12.37
N ILE A 460 -10.91 0.01 12.00
CA ILE A 460 -10.60 -0.49 10.65
C ILE A 460 -11.93 -0.70 9.94
N ARG A 461 -12.06 -0.25 8.70
CA ARG A 461 -13.27 -0.51 7.89
C ARG A 461 -12.93 -0.98 6.49
N LEU A 462 -13.54 -2.10 6.09
CA LEU A 462 -13.56 -2.62 4.73
C LEU A 462 -14.97 -2.48 4.16
N ARG A 463 -15.09 -2.06 2.90
CA ARG A 463 -16.35 -2.08 2.16
C ARG A 463 -16.25 -2.96 0.94
N TYR A 464 -17.30 -3.72 0.65
CA TYR A 464 -17.38 -4.56 -0.54
C TYR A 464 -18.53 -4.12 -1.43
N ALA A 465 -18.23 -3.87 -2.70
CA ALA A 465 -19.21 -3.70 -3.77
C ALA A 465 -19.22 -4.96 -4.64
N PHE A 466 -20.40 -5.38 -5.07
CA PHE A 466 -20.58 -6.60 -5.85
C PHE A 466 -21.00 -6.27 -7.27
N LEU A 467 -20.46 -7.01 -8.23
CA LEU A 467 -20.68 -6.82 -9.66
C LEU A 467 -21.06 -8.15 -10.30
N SER A 468 -21.84 -8.09 -11.38
CA SER A 468 -22.31 -9.25 -12.14
C SER A 468 -22.26 -8.96 -13.64
N ASP A 469 -22.27 -10.04 -14.43
CA ASP A 469 -22.35 -10.03 -15.89
C ASP A 469 -21.23 -9.18 -16.52
N GLU A 470 -21.56 -8.29 -17.47
CA GLU A 470 -20.60 -7.45 -18.19
C GLU A 470 -19.87 -6.45 -17.27
N ALA A 471 -20.47 -6.07 -16.14
CA ALA A 471 -19.83 -5.20 -15.16
C ALA A 471 -18.85 -5.97 -14.26
N ALA A 472 -18.85 -7.30 -14.27
CA ALA A 472 -17.96 -8.13 -13.46
C ALA A 472 -16.56 -8.23 -14.08
N ASP A 473 -15.88 -7.10 -14.24
CA ASP A 473 -14.48 -7.02 -14.65
C ASP A 473 -13.72 -5.89 -13.92
N TYR A 474 -12.43 -5.73 -14.20
CA TYR A 474 -11.60 -4.72 -13.53
C TYR A 474 -11.99 -3.29 -13.89
N ALA A 475 -12.60 -3.06 -15.07
CA ALA A 475 -13.09 -1.75 -15.47
C ALA A 475 -14.37 -1.40 -14.69
N GLY A 476 -15.28 -2.37 -14.52
CA GLY A 476 -16.43 -2.27 -13.65
C GLY A 476 -16.05 -2.10 -12.18
N MET A 477 -15.05 -2.84 -11.69
CA MET A 477 -14.49 -2.64 -10.34
C MET A 477 -13.96 -1.20 -10.17
N ALA A 478 -13.21 -0.69 -11.14
CA ALA A 478 -12.70 0.68 -11.11
C ALA A 478 -13.82 1.72 -11.14
N ALA A 479 -14.87 1.49 -11.94
CA ALA A 479 -16.05 2.34 -11.98
C ALA A 479 -16.79 2.35 -10.62
N ALA A 480 -16.99 1.18 -9.99
CA ALA A 480 -17.61 1.08 -8.68
C ALA A 480 -16.79 1.81 -7.59
N TYR A 481 -15.46 1.70 -7.64
CA TYR A 481 -14.59 2.46 -6.73
C TYR A 481 -14.65 3.96 -7.01
N ARG A 482 -14.62 4.39 -8.27
CA ARG A 482 -14.75 5.79 -8.67
C ARG A 482 -16.04 6.40 -8.15
N ASP A 483 -17.17 5.73 -8.36
CA ASP A 483 -18.48 6.25 -7.95
C ASP A 483 -18.55 6.40 -6.43
N TYR A 484 -18.04 5.42 -5.68
CA TYR A 484 -17.88 5.53 -4.22
C TYR A 484 -16.97 6.71 -3.83
N PHE A 485 -15.78 6.80 -4.43
CA PHE A 485 -14.75 7.78 -4.06
C PHE A 485 -15.21 9.21 -4.35
N VAL A 486 -15.83 9.43 -5.52
CA VAL A 486 -16.41 10.70 -5.94
C VAL A 486 -17.54 11.11 -5.01
N ALA A 487 -18.47 10.19 -4.70
CA ALA A 487 -19.58 10.49 -3.81
C ALA A 487 -19.10 10.81 -2.38
N LYS A 488 -18.15 10.03 -1.86
CA LYS A 488 -17.59 10.24 -0.52
C LYS A 488 -16.89 11.59 -0.36
N HIS A 489 -16.16 12.03 -1.39
CA HIS A 489 -15.37 13.26 -1.35
C HIS A 489 -16.01 14.45 -2.07
N ASN A 490 -17.23 14.29 -2.58
CA ASN A 490 -17.94 15.31 -3.37
C ASN A 490 -17.10 15.87 -4.54
N MET A 491 -16.36 14.98 -5.23
CA MET A 491 -15.47 15.38 -6.32
C MET A 491 -16.28 15.86 -7.52
N GLN A 492 -15.75 16.89 -8.19
CA GLN A 492 -16.39 17.49 -9.36
C GLN A 492 -15.70 17.00 -10.64
N ARG A 493 -16.47 16.87 -11.73
CA ARG A 493 -15.91 16.62 -13.06
C ARG A 493 -14.97 17.75 -13.45
N LEU A 494 -13.92 17.41 -14.19
CA LEU A 494 -13.05 18.40 -14.81
C LEU A 494 -13.86 19.29 -15.75
N THR A 495 -13.55 20.59 -15.78
CA THR A 495 -14.15 21.50 -16.75
C THR A 495 -13.55 21.28 -18.13
N PRO A 496 -14.36 21.27 -19.21
CA PRO A 496 -13.86 21.22 -20.59
C PRO A 496 -12.87 22.36 -20.88
N ARG A 497 -11.87 22.09 -21.72
CA ARG A 497 -10.86 23.05 -22.20
C ARG A 497 -10.61 22.80 -23.69
N GLU A 498 -10.06 23.80 -24.38
CA GLU A 498 -9.80 23.70 -25.83
C GLU A 498 -8.70 22.69 -26.17
N ASN A 499 -7.69 22.55 -25.30
CA ASN A 499 -6.57 21.63 -25.44
C ASN A 499 -6.35 20.81 -24.17
N ALA A 500 -5.76 19.62 -24.34
CA ALA A 500 -5.17 18.87 -23.25
C ALA A 500 -3.89 19.59 -22.78
N PRO A 501 -3.63 19.69 -21.46
CA PRO A 501 -2.45 20.41 -21.00
C PRO A 501 -1.14 19.70 -21.33
N PHE A 502 -0.16 20.50 -21.74
CA PHE A 502 1.24 20.13 -21.73
C PHE A 502 1.81 20.40 -20.33
N VAL A 503 2.11 19.33 -19.59
CA VAL A 503 2.80 19.45 -18.31
C VAL A 503 4.30 19.60 -18.60
N LEU A 504 4.89 20.67 -18.08
CA LEU A 504 6.33 20.90 -18.18
C LEU A 504 6.91 20.98 -16.77
N GLU A 505 7.87 20.13 -16.45
CA GLU A 505 8.74 20.31 -15.29
C GLU A 505 10.05 20.96 -15.70
N VAL A 506 10.46 22.01 -14.98
CA VAL A 506 11.79 22.61 -15.13
C VAL A 506 12.58 22.51 -13.85
N GLU A 507 13.85 22.12 -13.97
CA GLU A 507 14.79 22.08 -12.85
C GLU A 507 15.49 23.44 -12.70
N GLY A 508 15.31 24.02 -11.52
CA GLY A 508 15.70 25.37 -11.16
C GLY A 508 17.13 25.50 -10.70
N ALA A 509 17.33 25.53 -9.38
CA ALA A 509 18.66 25.56 -8.77
C ALA A 509 18.97 24.24 -8.07
N PHE A 510 20.26 23.96 -7.85
CA PHE A 510 20.72 22.83 -7.07
C PHE A 510 21.95 23.20 -6.24
N GLN A 511 22.24 22.38 -5.21
CA GLN A 511 23.46 22.53 -4.40
C GLN A 511 24.61 21.77 -5.04
N ARG A 512 25.74 22.43 -5.28
CA ARG A 512 26.98 21.82 -5.74
C ARG A 512 28.06 21.96 -4.68
N ARG A 513 28.79 20.88 -4.43
CA ARG A 513 29.99 20.94 -3.62
C ARG A 513 31.14 21.47 -4.46
N SER A 514 31.61 22.66 -4.10
CA SER A 514 32.73 23.34 -4.73
C SER A 514 33.90 23.44 -3.76
N SER A 515 35.06 23.91 -4.22
CA SER A 515 36.20 24.20 -3.35
C SER A 515 36.79 25.56 -3.66
N PHE A 516 37.24 26.25 -2.62
CA PHE A 516 38.03 27.47 -2.75
C PHE A 516 39.34 27.28 -1.98
N LEU A 517 40.48 27.34 -2.68
CA LEU A 517 41.81 27.04 -2.11
C LEU A 517 41.87 25.69 -1.37
N GLY A 518 41.16 24.68 -1.86
CA GLY A 518 41.09 23.34 -1.26
C GLY A 518 40.10 23.20 -0.09
N ILE A 519 39.45 24.30 0.34
CA ILE A 519 38.41 24.26 1.37
C ILE A 519 37.06 24.00 0.68
N PRO A 520 36.39 22.87 0.97
CA PRO A 520 35.10 22.57 0.38
C PRO A 520 34.00 23.47 0.95
N TYR A 521 33.08 23.92 0.11
CA TYR A 521 31.86 24.63 0.49
C TYR A 521 30.71 24.27 -0.46
N ASP A 522 29.47 24.48 -0.03
CA ASP A 522 28.30 24.28 -0.88
C ASP A 522 27.93 25.59 -1.59
N SER A 523 27.90 25.56 -2.93
CA SER A 523 27.40 26.64 -3.78
C SER A 523 26.00 26.30 -4.31
N THR A 524 25.17 27.33 -4.54
CA THR A 524 23.88 27.16 -5.22
C THR A 524 24.04 27.59 -6.68
N GLU A 525 23.84 26.67 -7.60
CA GLU A 525 23.99 26.88 -9.05
C GLU A 525 22.63 26.74 -9.76
N ALA A 526 22.48 27.44 -10.89
CA ALA A 526 21.27 27.42 -11.69
C ALA A 526 21.36 26.40 -12.85
N LEU A 527 20.32 25.58 -13.00
CA LEU A 527 20.03 24.77 -14.17
C LEU A 527 19.07 25.51 -15.11
N THR A 528 18.05 26.18 -14.57
CA THR A 528 17.14 27.05 -15.33
C THR A 528 16.79 28.25 -14.47
N THR A 529 17.14 29.45 -14.93
CA THR A 529 16.74 30.71 -14.25
C THR A 529 15.27 31.04 -14.50
N TYR A 530 14.69 31.98 -13.73
CA TYR A 530 13.29 32.37 -13.96
C TYR A 530 13.08 33.03 -15.33
N GLU A 531 14.10 33.75 -15.83
CA GLU A 531 14.08 34.37 -17.15
C GLU A 531 14.13 33.31 -18.26
N GLN A 532 15.02 32.33 -18.14
CA GLN A 532 15.10 31.20 -19.06
C GLN A 532 13.82 30.36 -19.06
N ALA A 533 13.18 30.17 -17.91
CA ALA A 533 11.88 29.50 -17.86
C ALA A 533 10.83 30.28 -18.68
N ALA A 534 10.77 31.61 -18.57
CA ALA A 534 9.87 32.43 -19.38
C ALA A 534 10.19 32.34 -20.88
N GLU A 535 11.47 32.30 -21.26
CA GLU A 535 11.91 32.08 -22.65
C GLU A 535 11.44 30.73 -23.20
N LEU A 536 11.58 29.64 -22.43
CA LEU A 536 11.13 28.31 -22.82
C LEU A 536 9.60 28.26 -22.99
N LEU A 537 8.85 28.88 -22.09
CA LEU A 537 7.40 28.96 -22.18
C LEU A 537 6.94 29.78 -23.39
N ALA A 538 7.58 30.91 -23.67
CA ALA A 538 7.30 31.71 -24.86
C ALA A 538 7.56 30.91 -26.14
N LEU A 539 8.67 30.16 -26.18
CA LEU A 539 9.01 29.30 -27.31
C LEU A 539 7.96 28.19 -27.55
N LEU A 540 7.42 27.59 -26.49
CA LEU A 540 6.34 26.61 -26.58
C LEU A 540 5.05 27.23 -27.13
N LYS A 541 4.65 28.39 -26.60
CA LYS A 541 3.47 29.15 -27.05
C LYS A 541 3.58 29.56 -28.51
N GLU A 542 4.72 30.14 -28.91
CA GLU A 542 4.99 30.53 -30.31
C GLU A 542 4.90 29.35 -31.28
N ARG A 543 5.16 28.12 -30.79
CA ARG A 543 5.08 26.89 -31.59
C ARG A 543 3.77 26.14 -31.43
N GLY A 544 2.74 26.74 -30.82
CA GLY A 544 1.38 26.24 -30.76
C GLY A 544 1.12 25.25 -29.63
N VAL A 545 1.80 25.40 -28.49
CA VAL A 545 1.46 24.72 -27.23
C VAL A 545 0.80 25.74 -26.31
N ASP A 546 -0.54 25.79 -26.35
CA ASP A 546 -1.30 26.88 -25.73
C ASP A 546 -1.63 26.64 -24.24
N ASP A 547 -1.97 25.42 -23.84
CA ASP A 547 -2.27 25.05 -22.46
C ASP A 547 -1.05 24.42 -21.78
N ILE A 548 -0.37 25.20 -20.94
CA ILE A 548 0.84 24.76 -20.23
C ILE A 548 0.59 24.76 -18.72
N ALA A 549 0.90 23.64 -18.08
CA ALA A 549 1.06 23.53 -16.64
C ALA A 549 2.56 23.42 -16.29
N LEU A 550 3.14 24.52 -15.81
CA LEU A 550 4.55 24.60 -15.44
C LEU A 550 4.77 24.18 -13.99
N ARG A 551 5.46 23.07 -13.78
CA ARG A 551 6.04 22.66 -12.50
C ARG A 551 7.48 23.18 -12.39
N TYR A 552 7.78 24.02 -11.40
CA TYR A 552 9.14 24.57 -11.24
C TYR A 552 9.82 23.98 -10.01
N VAL A 553 10.69 22.99 -10.22
CA VAL A 553 11.44 22.30 -9.14
C VAL A 553 12.68 23.08 -8.76
N GLY A 554 12.95 23.22 -7.45
CA GLY A 554 14.14 23.90 -6.96
C GLY A 554 14.14 25.41 -7.17
N TRP A 555 12.98 26.05 -7.10
CA TRP A 555 12.82 27.49 -7.28
C TRP A 555 13.26 28.33 -6.06
N PHE A 556 13.46 27.76 -4.87
CA PHE A 556 13.73 28.51 -3.63
C PHE A 556 14.66 27.76 -2.65
N ASN A 557 15.06 28.42 -1.56
CA ASN A 557 15.71 27.83 -0.38
C ASN A 557 16.91 26.89 -0.66
N GLY A 558 17.70 27.21 -1.69
CA GLY A 558 18.87 26.42 -2.07
C GLY A 558 18.61 25.35 -3.13
N GLY A 559 17.45 25.35 -3.78
CA GLY A 559 17.20 24.55 -4.97
C GLY A 559 16.46 23.26 -4.70
N ILE A 560 16.70 22.23 -5.54
CA ILE A 560 15.96 20.95 -5.53
C ILE A 560 15.90 20.37 -4.12
N ARG A 561 17.03 20.30 -3.40
CA ARG A 561 17.10 19.86 -1.99
C ARG A 561 17.11 21.06 -1.04
N HIS A 562 15.99 21.79 -1.01
CA HIS A 562 15.83 23.01 -0.22
C HIS A 562 15.91 22.79 1.30
N SER A 563 16.21 23.85 2.07
CA SER A 563 15.98 23.86 3.52
C SER A 563 14.48 23.77 3.86
N SER A 564 14.13 23.58 5.12
CA SER A 564 12.73 23.59 5.59
C SER A 564 11.91 24.71 4.93
N PRO A 565 10.69 24.43 4.42
CA PRO A 565 9.91 25.42 3.67
C PRO A 565 9.02 26.30 4.57
N ASP A 566 9.37 26.50 5.84
CA ASP A 566 8.66 27.36 6.78
C ASP A 566 8.85 28.87 6.52
N ASP A 567 9.76 29.22 5.61
CA ASP A 567 9.94 30.56 5.03
C ASP A 567 10.41 30.45 3.57
N ILE A 568 10.23 31.52 2.78
CA ILE A 568 10.64 31.54 1.36
C ILE A 568 11.80 32.52 1.12
N GLY A 569 12.98 31.95 0.91
CA GLY A 569 14.19 32.61 0.43
C GLY A 569 14.42 32.38 -1.06
N PHE A 570 14.42 33.47 -1.83
CA PHE A 570 14.70 33.42 -3.27
C PHE A 570 16.18 33.20 -3.56
N VAL A 571 16.48 32.31 -4.51
CA VAL A 571 17.85 32.01 -4.94
C VAL A 571 18.35 33.12 -5.86
N SER A 572 19.44 33.78 -5.49
CA SER A 572 20.03 34.86 -6.29
C SER A 572 20.48 34.39 -7.67
N ALA A 573 21.05 33.18 -7.77
CA ALA A 573 21.47 32.57 -9.03
C ALA A 573 20.32 32.36 -10.03
N LEU A 574 19.06 32.31 -9.57
CA LEU A 574 17.88 32.22 -10.44
C LEU A 574 17.34 33.58 -10.90
N GLY A 575 17.87 34.69 -10.37
CA GLY A 575 17.36 36.05 -10.58
C GLY A 575 16.63 36.65 -9.37
N GLY A 576 16.59 35.93 -8.24
CA GLY A 576 16.00 36.40 -6.98
C GLY A 576 14.51 36.72 -7.07
N LYS A 577 13.99 37.42 -6.06
CA LYS A 577 12.56 37.76 -5.94
C LYS A 577 12.00 38.51 -7.14
N LYS A 578 12.81 39.38 -7.76
CA LYS A 578 12.42 40.17 -8.94
C LYS A 578 12.25 39.26 -10.17
N GLY A 579 13.17 38.32 -10.38
CA GLY A 579 13.07 37.35 -11.48
C GLY A 579 11.84 36.46 -11.34
N PHE A 580 11.57 35.95 -10.13
CA PHE A 580 10.38 35.12 -9.89
C PHE A 580 9.08 35.87 -10.18
N ARG A 581 8.96 37.13 -9.71
CA ARG A 581 7.78 37.96 -9.99
C ARG A 581 7.54 38.16 -11.48
N LYS A 582 8.60 38.41 -12.26
CA LYS A 582 8.48 38.52 -13.72
C LYS A 582 7.97 37.22 -14.35
N LEU A 583 8.46 36.07 -13.90
CA LEU A 583 7.97 34.77 -14.38
C LEU A 583 6.50 34.57 -14.02
N ALA A 584 6.09 34.90 -12.79
CA ALA A 584 4.70 34.80 -12.36
C ALA A 584 3.77 35.74 -13.16
N GLU A 585 4.20 36.99 -13.39
CA GLU A 585 3.49 37.96 -14.21
C GLU A 585 3.37 37.49 -15.66
N PHE A 586 4.44 36.96 -16.24
CA PHE A 586 4.44 36.37 -17.58
C PHE A 586 3.48 35.18 -17.66
N ALA A 587 3.57 34.24 -16.72
CA ALA A 587 2.69 33.07 -16.68
C ALA A 587 1.21 33.49 -16.59
N ALA A 588 0.89 34.47 -15.75
CA ALA A 588 -0.48 34.99 -15.63
C ALA A 588 -0.95 35.69 -16.92
N ALA A 589 -0.10 36.47 -17.58
CA ALA A 589 -0.43 37.16 -18.83
C ALA A 589 -0.69 36.17 -19.99
N GLU A 590 0.06 35.07 -20.02
CA GLU A 590 -0.01 34.05 -21.09
C GLU A 590 -0.99 32.90 -20.79
N GLY A 591 -1.68 32.93 -19.64
CA GLY A 591 -2.62 31.89 -19.23
C GLY A 591 -1.97 30.57 -18.78
N ILE A 592 -0.69 30.61 -18.41
CA ILE A 592 0.11 29.44 -18.00
C ILE A 592 -0.13 29.17 -16.51
N ARG A 593 -0.44 27.91 -16.19
CA ARG A 593 -0.63 27.50 -14.79
C ARG A 593 0.72 27.21 -14.15
N LEU A 594 1.14 28.09 -13.24
CA LEU A 594 2.42 27.99 -12.55
C LEU A 594 2.28 27.24 -11.22
N TYR A 595 3.04 26.16 -11.06
CA TYR A 595 3.13 25.30 -9.88
C TYR A 595 4.57 25.25 -9.35
N PRO A 596 4.99 26.24 -8.53
CA PRO A 596 6.23 26.17 -7.79
C PRO A 596 6.24 24.94 -6.86
N ASP A 597 7.28 24.13 -6.94
CA ASP A 597 7.38 22.84 -6.25
C ASP A 597 7.96 22.96 -4.84
N VAL A 598 7.43 22.17 -3.91
CA VAL A 598 7.89 22.09 -2.52
C VAL A 598 7.81 20.66 -1.98
N ALA A 599 8.82 20.26 -1.21
CA ALA A 599 8.77 19.09 -0.33
C ALA A 599 8.43 19.53 1.09
N PHE A 600 7.35 19.02 1.65
CA PHE A 600 7.01 19.27 3.05
C PHE A 600 7.44 18.13 3.97
N LEU A 601 7.37 16.89 3.50
CA LEU A 601 7.66 15.69 4.31
C LEU A 601 9.14 15.30 4.28
N ARG A 602 9.88 15.69 3.24
CA ARG A 602 11.31 15.39 3.10
C ARG A 602 12.18 16.55 3.57
N LYS A 603 12.88 16.37 4.68
CA LYS A 603 13.77 17.38 5.27
C LYS A 603 15.23 17.12 4.88
N PHE A 604 15.76 17.94 3.97
CA PHE A 604 17.12 17.76 3.45
C PHE A 604 18.24 18.34 4.34
N LYS A 605 17.91 19.20 5.31
CA LYS A 605 18.88 19.85 6.20
C LYS A 605 18.39 19.87 7.65
N GLY A 606 19.24 19.41 8.57
CA GLY A 606 18.98 19.34 10.01
C GLY A 606 17.90 18.30 10.36
N SER A 607 18.03 17.65 11.52
CA SER A 607 17.08 16.64 11.97
C SER A 607 15.97 17.18 12.88
N SER A 608 16.02 18.46 13.28
CA SER A 608 15.02 19.01 14.21
C SER A 608 13.60 18.90 13.64
N GLY A 609 12.70 18.26 14.41
CA GLY A 609 11.32 18.01 14.01
C GLY A 609 11.11 16.80 13.09
N SER A 610 12.14 15.99 12.84
CA SER A 610 11.95 14.70 12.16
C SER A 610 11.16 13.73 13.03
N ALA A 611 10.52 12.76 12.38
CA ALA A 611 10.03 11.57 13.04
C ALA A 611 11.20 10.72 13.58
N ASP A 612 10.91 9.87 14.55
CA ASP A 612 11.89 8.90 15.07
C ASP A 612 11.63 7.49 14.53
N PHE A 613 12.72 6.75 14.32
CA PHE A 613 12.72 5.30 14.26
C PHE A 613 12.31 4.71 15.62
N LEU A 614 11.91 3.43 15.64
CA LEU A 614 11.50 2.76 16.86
C LEU A 614 12.64 2.67 17.90
N ASP A 615 13.89 2.66 17.43
CA ASP A 615 15.11 2.74 18.25
C ASP A 615 15.48 4.15 18.74
N ARG A 616 14.60 5.13 18.52
CA ARG A 616 14.69 6.55 18.95
C ARG A 616 15.75 7.38 18.21
N ARG A 617 16.36 6.86 17.15
CA ARG A 617 17.16 7.70 16.24
C ARG A 617 16.21 8.50 15.33
N ASN A 618 16.64 9.69 14.92
CA ASN A 618 15.93 10.45 13.90
C ASN A 618 15.80 9.61 12.61
N ALA A 619 14.59 9.54 12.05
CA ALA A 619 14.32 8.77 10.84
C ALA A 619 15.01 9.39 9.62
N ALA A 620 16.11 8.78 9.20
CA ALA A 620 16.97 9.23 8.12
C ALA A 620 17.00 8.22 6.97
N ILE A 621 16.64 8.69 5.77
CA ILE A 621 16.60 7.89 4.56
C ILE A 621 17.93 8.04 3.79
N TYR A 622 18.42 6.92 3.26
CA TYR A 622 19.65 6.84 2.48
C TYR A 622 19.39 6.15 1.15
N GLU A 623 20.22 6.44 0.14
CA GLU A 623 20.21 5.71 -1.12
C GLU A 623 20.74 4.28 -0.92
N TYR A 624 20.38 3.36 -1.80
CA TYR A 624 20.84 1.98 -1.81
C TYR A 624 21.81 1.76 -2.96
N ASP A 625 22.76 0.86 -2.77
CA ASP A 625 23.63 0.41 -3.84
C ASP A 625 22.83 -0.48 -4.80
N PRO A 626 22.75 -0.16 -6.10
CA PRO A 626 21.92 -0.92 -7.03
C PRO A 626 22.47 -2.32 -7.36
N VAL A 627 23.72 -2.63 -6.97
CA VAL A 627 24.37 -3.92 -7.21
C VAL A 627 24.30 -4.81 -5.97
N THR A 628 24.60 -4.26 -4.80
CA THR A 628 24.63 -5.01 -3.54
C THR A 628 23.35 -4.90 -2.73
N TYR A 629 22.43 -4.01 -3.12
CA TYR A 629 21.16 -3.71 -2.44
C TYR A 629 21.31 -3.16 -1.01
N HIS A 630 22.53 -2.94 -0.52
CA HIS A 630 22.76 -2.40 0.81
C HIS A 630 22.57 -0.89 0.85
N LYS A 631 22.09 -0.42 2.00
CA LYS A 631 21.99 0.99 2.33
C LYS A 631 23.36 1.66 2.32
N LEU A 632 23.49 2.76 1.57
CA LEU A 632 24.73 3.54 1.46
C LEU A 632 24.76 4.66 2.52
N GLY A 633 25.39 4.40 3.67
CA GLY A 633 25.49 5.38 4.77
C GLY A 633 26.15 6.72 4.39
N SER A 634 26.91 6.78 3.30
CA SER A 634 27.52 8.00 2.76
C SER A 634 26.61 8.80 1.79
N ARG A 635 25.43 8.25 1.48
CA ARG A 635 24.44 8.78 0.52
C ARG A 635 23.13 9.14 1.23
N PHE A 636 23.20 10.09 2.15
CA PHE A 636 22.02 10.65 2.80
C PHE A 636 21.04 11.25 1.78
N SER A 637 19.76 10.90 1.89
CA SER A 637 18.67 11.44 1.09
C SER A 637 17.92 12.54 1.85
N HIS A 638 17.25 12.23 2.95
CA HIS A 638 16.52 13.22 3.75
C HIS A 638 16.16 12.63 5.11
N TYR A 639 15.81 13.48 6.07
CA TYR A 639 15.05 13.09 7.25
C TYR A 639 13.56 13.10 6.92
N VAL A 640 12.80 12.20 7.54
CA VAL A 640 11.33 12.20 7.49
C VAL A 640 10.80 13.25 8.45
N LEU A 641 10.07 14.26 7.98
CA LEU A 641 9.41 15.24 8.86
C LEU A 641 8.28 14.54 9.63
N SER A 642 8.20 14.76 10.95
CA SER A 642 7.03 14.31 11.72
C SER A 642 5.79 15.07 11.27
N ALA A 643 4.70 14.34 10.98
CA ALA A 643 3.44 14.95 10.56
C ALA A 643 2.88 15.93 11.62
N SER A 644 3.24 15.79 12.90
CA SER A 644 2.88 16.76 13.95
C SER A 644 3.45 18.17 13.70
N LYS A 645 4.53 18.29 12.92
CA LYS A 645 5.18 19.58 12.59
C LYS A 645 4.65 20.20 11.32
N LEU A 646 3.96 19.41 10.49
CA LEU A 646 3.49 19.83 9.18
C LEU A 646 2.61 21.09 9.24
N PRO A 647 1.65 21.24 10.17
CA PRO A 647 0.80 22.44 10.19
C PRO A 647 1.56 23.75 10.41
N ASP A 648 2.63 23.74 11.20
CA ASP A 648 3.43 24.94 11.45
C ASP A 648 4.32 25.27 10.25
N VAL A 649 4.89 24.25 9.60
CA VAL A 649 5.70 24.41 8.39
C VAL A 649 4.84 24.95 7.23
N VAL A 650 3.65 24.37 7.02
CA VAL A 650 2.71 24.82 5.98
C VAL A 650 2.22 26.24 6.25
N ARG A 651 1.92 26.60 7.50
CA ARG A 651 1.55 27.98 7.86
C ARG A 651 2.66 28.97 7.56
N GLY A 652 3.90 28.62 7.90
CA GLY A 652 5.08 29.42 7.58
C GLY A 652 5.22 29.66 6.08
N PHE A 653 5.17 28.57 5.30
CA PHE A 653 5.18 28.61 3.83
C PHE A 653 4.10 29.54 3.27
N LEU A 654 2.84 29.32 3.64
CA LEU A 654 1.68 30.07 3.13
C LEU A 654 1.78 31.56 3.45
N SER A 655 2.32 31.92 4.63
CA SER A 655 2.48 33.32 5.03
C SER A 655 3.38 34.13 4.09
N ASP A 656 4.38 33.49 3.49
CA ASP A 656 5.24 34.10 2.49
C ASP A 656 4.72 33.89 1.07
N TYR A 657 4.15 32.73 0.80
CA TYR A 657 3.65 32.33 -0.51
C TYR A 657 2.50 33.21 -0.98
N ALA A 658 1.58 33.59 -0.08
CA ALA A 658 0.48 34.50 -0.38
C ALA A 658 0.96 35.86 -0.92
N LYS A 659 2.18 36.30 -0.57
CA LYS A 659 2.77 37.56 -1.02
C LYS A 659 3.28 37.50 -2.47
N LEU A 660 3.26 36.31 -3.09
CA LEU A 660 3.76 36.06 -4.43
C LEU A 660 2.69 36.22 -5.52
N GLY A 661 1.40 36.13 -5.16
CA GLY A 661 0.30 36.22 -6.10
C GLY A 661 0.18 35.01 -7.05
N VAL A 662 0.69 33.84 -6.63
CA VAL A 662 0.62 32.58 -7.39
C VAL A 662 -0.42 31.67 -6.74
N SER A 663 -1.30 31.07 -7.55
CA SER A 663 -2.43 30.23 -7.10
C SER A 663 -2.20 28.72 -7.28
N GLY A 664 -1.11 28.31 -7.90
CA GLY A 664 -0.73 26.89 -8.02
C GLY A 664 0.37 26.53 -7.03
N VAL A 665 0.42 25.28 -6.56
CA VAL A 665 1.57 24.71 -5.85
C VAL A 665 1.77 23.25 -6.26
N SER A 666 3.02 22.81 -6.39
CA SER A 666 3.37 21.40 -6.61
C SER A 666 3.91 20.76 -5.33
N LEU A 667 3.35 19.61 -4.96
CA LEU A 667 3.69 18.87 -3.74
C LEU A 667 4.32 17.52 -4.12
N ARG A 668 5.64 17.45 -4.06
CA ARG A 668 6.39 16.27 -4.56
C ARG A 668 6.47 15.08 -3.61
N ASP A 669 6.10 15.25 -2.34
CA ASP A 669 6.22 14.20 -1.32
C ASP A 669 4.92 13.89 -0.57
N MET A 670 4.02 14.86 -0.39
CA MET A 670 2.72 14.64 0.26
C MET A 670 1.80 13.67 -0.52
N GLY A 671 1.96 13.55 -1.84
CA GLY A 671 1.26 12.54 -2.65
C GLY A 671 1.97 11.18 -2.70
N GLU A 672 3.16 11.07 -2.10
CA GLU A 672 4.06 9.92 -2.22
C GLU A 672 4.30 9.18 -0.91
N GLU A 673 4.26 9.87 0.23
CA GLU A 673 4.78 9.37 1.49
C GLU A 673 3.80 9.60 2.63
N VAL A 674 3.64 8.59 3.47
CA VAL A 674 2.99 8.70 4.77
C VAL A 674 3.76 7.82 5.73
N ASN A 675 4.22 8.41 6.82
CA ASN A 675 5.17 7.78 7.74
C ASN A 675 4.68 7.91 9.18
N SER A 676 4.98 6.90 10.00
CA SER A 676 4.70 6.96 11.44
C SER A 676 5.65 7.94 12.14
N ASP A 677 5.47 8.15 13.45
CA ASP A 677 6.48 8.78 14.32
C ASP A 677 6.56 8.00 15.64
N PHE A 678 7.73 7.45 15.94
CA PHE A 678 7.94 6.66 17.15
C PHE A 678 8.54 7.46 18.30
N ALA A 679 8.57 8.80 18.20
CA ALA A 679 9.05 9.68 19.25
C ALA A 679 8.27 9.47 20.57
N PRO A 680 8.94 9.14 21.70
CA PRO A 680 8.24 8.84 22.95
C PRO A 680 7.43 10.01 23.54
N SER A 681 7.77 11.25 23.19
CA SER A 681 7.09 12.45 23.67
C SER A 681 5.77 12.74 22.95
N ALA A 682 5.63 12.27 21.71
CA ALA A 682 4.47 12.54 20.86
C ALA A 682 4.39 11.49 19.73
N PRO A 683 4.15 10.20 20.05
CA PRO A 683 4.07 9.16 19.04
C PRO A 683 2.88 9.39 18.11
N LEU A 684 3.07 9.10 16.82
CA LEU A 684 2.03 9.15 15.81
C LEU A 684 1.95 7.83 15.06
N THR A 685 0.73 7.31 14.97
CA THR A 685 0.45 6.19 14.06
C THR A 685 0.47 6.69 12.62
N ARG A 686 0.72 5.78 11.67
CA ARG A 686 0.72 6.09 10.24
C ARG A 686 -0.62 6.63 9.74
N GLU A 687 -1.74 6.14 10.29
CA GLU A 687 -3.08 6.65 9.97
C GLU A 687 -3.29 8.09 10.48
N GLN A 688 -2.85 8.41 11.69
CA GLN A 688 -2.90 9.80 12.20
C GLN A 688 -2.02 10.74 11.35
N ALA A 689 -0.86 10.27 10.90
CA ALA A 689 -0.03 11.03 9.97
C ALA A 689 -0.75 11.27 8.64
N ARG A 690 -1.44 10.26 8.08
CA ARG A 690 -2.27 10.38 6.88
C ARG A 690 -3.35 11.46 7.05
N GLU A 691 -4.05 11.46 8.19
CA GLU A 691 -5.07 12.46 8.52
C GLU A 691 -4.50 13.87 8.56
N MET A 692 -3.35 14.07 9.21
CA MET A 692 -2.68 15.37 9.27
C MET A 692 -2.23 15.85 7.89
N ILE A 693 -1.68 14.96 7.07
CA ILE A 693 -1.27 15.29 5.70
C ILE A 693 -2.51 15.69 4.87
N ALA A 694 -3.60 14.92 4.94
CA ALA A 694 -4.83 15.23 4.21
C ALA A 694 -5.47 16.55 4.68
N ALA A 695 -5.40 16.89 5.97
CA ALA A 695 -5.87 18.17 6.48
C ALA A 695 -5.07 19.35 5.90
N GLU A 696 -3.75 19.22 5.83
CA GLU A 696 -2.89 20.27 5.27
C GLU A 696 -2.97 20.34 3.73
N MET A 697 -3.25 19.22 3.05
CA MET A 697 -3.65 19.23 1.63
C MET A 697 -4.91 20.08 1.41
N GLY A 698 -5.93 19.92 2.27
CA GLY A 698 -7.15 20.72 2.25
C GLY A 698 -6.86 22.20 2.44
N ARG A 699 -6.04 22.57 3.44
CA ARG A 699 -5.62 23.95 3.66
C ARG A 699 -4.92 24.55 2.44
N LEU A 700 -3.96 23.83 1.85
CA LEU A 700 -3.26 24.27 0.65
C LEU A 700 -4.22 24.50 -0.53
N LYS A 701 -5.18 23.58 -0.73
CA LYS A 701 -6.21 23.71 -1.77
C LYS A 701 -7.11 24.92 -1.53
N ASP A 702 -7.57 25.12 -0.30
CA ASP A 702 -8.46 26.23 0.07
C ASP A 702 -7.76 27.60 -0.06
N GLU A 703 -6.50 27.71 0.38
CA GLU A 703 -5.78 29.00 0.39
C GLU A 703 -5.15 29.36 -0.97
N LEU A 704 -4.74 28.37 -1.78
CA LEU A 704 -4.04 28.63 -3.05
C LEU A 704 -4.94 28.45 -4.27
N GLY A 705 -5.92 27.55 -4.21
CA GLY A 705 -6.90 27.31 -5.26
C GLY A 705 -6.53 26.17 -6.21
N SER A 706 -5.24 25.93 -6.50
CA SER A 706 -4.83 24.77 -7.30
C SER A 706 -3.59 24.02 -6.77
N VAL A 707 -3.68 22.69 -6.78
CA VAL A 707 -2.66 21.80 -6.25
C VAL A 707 -2.29 20.74 -7.27
N MET A 708 -0.99 20.63 -7.55
CA MET A 708 -0.38 19.52 -8.27
C MET A 708 0.30 18.59 -7.26
N VAL A 709 0.15 17.28 -7.42
CA VAL A 709 0.81 16.28 -6.55
C VAL A 709 1.62 15.30 -7.39
N SER A 710 2.75 14.82 -6.85
CA SER A 710 3.44 13.67 -7.43
C SER A 710 2.82 12.36 -6.91
N GLY A 711 2.66 11.39 -7.80
CA GLY A 711 2.25 10.02 -7.49
C GLY A 711 0.76 9.83 -7.27
N GLY A 712 0.16 10.59 -6.35
CA GLY A 712 -1.28 10.59 -6.11
C GLY A 712 -1.77 9.43 -5.25
N ASN A 713 -1.22 9.26 -4.04
CA ASN A 713 -1.84 8.41 -3.01
C ASN A 713 -3.28 8.88 -2.73
N ALA A 714 -4.23 7.95 -2.57
CA ALA A 714 -5.66 8.24 -2.57
C ALA A 714 -6.11 9.36 -1.62
N TYR A 715 -5.47 9.50 -0.45
CA TYR A 715 -5.82 10.54 0.52
C TYR A 715 -5.52 11.98 0.05
N THR A 716 -4.76 12.17 -1.03
CA THR A 716 -4.45 13.48 -1.62
C THR A 716 -5.37 13.85 -2.78
N LEU A 717 -5.97 12.86 -3.44
CA LEU A 717 -6.73 13.03 -4.68
C LEU A 717 -7.95 13.96 -4.56
N PRO A 718 -8.68 14.03 -3.43
CA PRO A 718 -9.78 14.99 -3.27
C PRO A 718 -9.35 16.46 -3.40
N TYR A 719 -8.06 16.75 -3.23
CA TYR A 719 -7.51 18.09 -3.21
C TYR A 719 -6.64 18.40 -4.44
N ALA A 720 -6.30 17.39 -5.23
CA ALA A 720 -5.41 17.52 -6.38
C ALA A 720 -6.18 17.91 -7.65
N ASP A 721 -5.66 18.87 -8.40
CA ASP A 721 -6.13 19.17 -9.76
C ASP A 721 -5.31 18.39 -10.80
N ILE A 722 -4.01 18.20 -10.53
CA ILE A 722 -3.09 17.47 -11.41
C ILE A 722 -2.28 16.46 -10.58
N VAL A 723 -2.22 15.22 -11.05
CA VAL A 723 -1.30 14.18 -10.56
C VAL A 723 -0.24 13.96 -11.63
N VAL A 724 1.02 14.27 -11.32
CA VAL A 724 2.19 13.92 -12.15
C VAL A 724 2.86 12.68 -11.58
N ASN A 725 3.62 11.94 -12.39
CA ASN A 725 4.18 10.64 -12.00
C ASN A 725 3.09 9.66 -11.52
N ALA A 726 1.88 9.76 -12.07
CA ALA A 726 0.85 8.76 -11.89
C ALA A 726 1.38 7.41 -12.42
N PRO A 727 1.16 6.29 -11.73
CA PRO A 727 1.72 5.01 -12.14
C PRO A 727 1.05 4.54 -13.43
N THR A 728 1.84 4.28 -14.48
CA THR A 728 1.34 3.84 -15.81
C THR A 728 1.55 2.34 -16.07
N SER A 729 2.14 1.63 -15.12
CA SER A 729 2.36 0.19 -15.15
C SER A 729 2.35 -0.39 -13.73
N ALA A 730 2.31 -1.71 -13.63
CA ALA A 730 2.56 -2.46 -12.40
C ALA A 730 4.07 -2.76 -12.21
N SER A 731 4.44 -3.36 -11.09
CA SER A 731 5.83 -3.73 -10.77
C SER A 731 6.38 -4.89 -11.60
N GLY A 732 5.50 -5.69 -12.21
CA GLY A 732 5.88 -6.91 -12.94
C GLY A 732 6.32 -8.05 -12.01
N MET A 733 5.70 -8.17 -10.83
CA MET A 733 5.99 -9.25 -9.88
C MET A 733 5.74 -10.62 -10.52
N SER A 734 6.54 -11.63 -10.19
CA SER A 734 6.44 -12.97 -10.80
C SER A 734 5.04 -13.58 -10.74
N LEU A 735 4.29 -13.35 -9.65
CA LEU A 735 2.93 -13.88 -9.48
C LEU A 735 1.90 -13.18 -10.39
N THR A 736 2.11 -11.91 -10.73
CA THR A 736 1.19 -11.12 -11.56
C THR A 736 1.25 -11.55 -13.02
N ASP A 737 0.11 -11.49 -13.71
CA ASP A 737 -0.03 -11.95 -15.10
C ASP A 737 -0.23 -10.80 -16.08
N GLU A 738 -0.85 -9.70 -15.64
CA GLU A 738 -1.26 -8.61 -16.52
C GLU A 738 -1.30 -7.29 -15.75
N ASP A 739 -0.73 -6.22 -16.30
CA ASP A 739 -0.97 -4.86 -15.83
C ASP A 739 -2.22 -4.26 -16.51
N VAL A 740 -2.97 -3.46 -15.75
CA VAL A 740 -4.20 -2.79 -16.21
C VAL A 740 -4.18 -1.32 -15.77
N PRO A 741 -4.82 -0.40 -16.52
CA PRO A 741 -4.88 1.02 -16.16
C PRO A 741 -5.97 1.31 -15.11
N PHE A 742 -6.04 0.49 -14.05
CA PHE A 742 -7.08 0.62 -13.01
C PHE A 742 -7.06 1.99 -12.34
N PHE A 743 -5.87 2.51 -12.02
CA PHE A 743 -5.68 3.85 -11.45
C PHE A 743 -6.29 4.94 -12.32
N GLN A 744 -6.09 4.85 -13.64
CA GLN A 744 -6.61 5.82 -14.59
C GLN A 744 -8.13 5.68 -14.79
N ILE A 745 -8.64 4.44 -14.89
CA ILE A 745 -10.08 4.22 -15.00
C ILE A 745 -10.84 4.77 -13.78
N ALA A 746 -10.25 4.62 -12.59
CA ALA A 746 -10.83 5.11 -11.35
C ALA A 746 -10.89 6.65 -11.24
N LEU A 747 -10.01 7.40 -11.93
CA LEU A 747 -9.78 8.83 -11.65
C LEU A 747 -9.98 9.76 -12.85
N HIS A 748 -9.83 9.26 -14.08
CA HIS A 748 -9.89 10.09 -15.28
C HIS A 748 -11.25 10.80 -15.42
N GLY A 749 -11.21 12.06 -15.85
CA GLY A 749 -12.37 12.95 -15.88
C GLY A 749 -12.71 13.65 -14.55
N TYR A 750 -11.98 13.36 -13.46
CA TYR A 750 -12.10 14.07 -12.17
C TYR A 750 -10.80 14.77 -11.75
N VAL A 751 -9.65 14.19 -12.09
CA VAL A 751 -8.32 14.77 -11.83
C VAL A 751 -7.49 14.64 -13.10
N GLU A 752 -6.68 15.65 -13.42
CA GLU A 752 -5.74 15.55 -14.54
C GLU A 752 -4.62 14.58 -14.19
N LEU A 753 -4.33 13.62 -15.06
CA LEU A 753 -3.30 12.62 -14.82
C LEU A 753 -2.16 12.81 -15.83
N ALA A 754 -0.93 12.71 -15.37
CA ALA A 754 0.26 12.60 -16.20
C ALA A 754 1.14 11.49 -15.62
N GLY A 755 1.69 10.64 -16.50
CA GLY A 755 2.62 9.57 -16.13
C GLY A 755 4.00 10.12 -15.69
N ALA A 756 5.05 9.33 -15.91
CA ALA A 756 6.41 9.83 -15.84
C ALA A 756 6.71 10.79 -17.01
N PRO A 757 7.69 11.70 -16.89
CA PRO A 757 8.11 12.52 -18.03
C PRO A 757 8.56 11.64 -19.20
N PHE A 758 8.11 11.92 -20.41
CA PHE A 758 8.35 11.05 -21.57
C PHE A 758 9.85 10.84 -21.86
N ASN A 759 10.67 11.85 -21.58
CA ASN A 759 12.12 11.82 -21.71
C ASN A 759 12.87 11.26 -20.48
N ALA A 760 12.17 10.96 -19.39
CA ALA A 760 12.73 10.39 -18.17
C ALA A 760 12.10 9.05 -17.77
N ASP A 761 11.15 8.54 -18.57
CA ASP A 761 10.50 7.25 -18.35
C ASP A 761 11.51 6.09 -18.44
N ARG A 762 11.24 5.00 -17.71
CA ARG A 762 12.13 3.81 -17.65
C ARG A 762 12.40 3.20 -19.02
N GLY A 763 11.41 3.26 -19.93
CA GLY A 763 11.57 2.74 -21.29
C GLY A 763 12.36 3.65 -22.23
N GLN A 764 12.58 4.92 -21.84
CA GLN A 764 13.21 5.96 -22.67
C GLN A 764 12.67 5.99 -24.12
N ASN A 765 11.37 5.78 -24.28
CA ASN A 765 10.70 5.75 -25.57
C ASN A 765 9.48 6.70 -25.53
N PRO A 766 9.67 7.98 -25.90
CA PRO A 766 8.60 8.98 -25.90
C PRO A 766 7.39 8.60 -26.76
N ARG A 767 7.58 7.85 -27.86
CA ARG A 767 6.46 7.35 -28.67
C ARG A 767 5.57 6.40 -27.87
N ARG A 768 6.15 5.45 -27.14
CA ARG A 768 5.40 4.52 -26.28
C ARG A 768 4.73 5.25 -25.12
N SER A 769 5.39 6.25 -24.54
CA SER A 769 4.78 7.09 -23.50
C SER A 769 3.58 7.87 -24.02
N MET A 770 3.67 8.41 -25.25
CA MET A 770 2.52 9.04 -25.93
C MET A 770 1.39 8.04 -26.18
N LEU A 771 1.69 6.82 -26.64
CA LEU A 771 0.67 5.78 -26.86
C LEU A 771 -0.04 5.41 -25.55
N LYS A 772 0.70 5.33 -24.43
CA LYS A 772 0.13 5.10 -23.10
C LYS A 772 -0.70 6.29 -22.62
N ALA A 773 -0.30 7.52 -22.93
CA ALA A 773 -1.10 8.71 -22.66
C ALA A 773 -2.44 8.65 -23.42
N LEU A 774 -2.45 8.22 -24.68
CA LEU A 774 -3.68 8.01 -25.45
C LEU A 774 -4.56 6.88 -24.91
N GLU A 775 -3.99 5.73 -24.54
CA GLU A 775 -4.74 4.63 -23.90
C GLU A 775 -5.45 5.10 -22.63
N THR A 776 -4.80 5.96 -21.85
CA THR A 776 -5.26 6.31 -20.50
C THR A 776 -5.91 7.69 -20.37
N GLY A 777 -5.95 8.47 -21.45
CA GLY A 777 -6.36 9.87 -21.43
C GLY A 777 -5.41 10.79 -20.64
N SER A 778 -4.20 10.34 -20.31
CA SER A 778 -3.23 11.13 -19.53
C SER A 778 -2.62 12.26 -20.35
N ASN A 779 -2.25 13.35 -19.69
CA ASN A 779 -1.56 14.50 -20.25
C ASN A 779 -0.12 14.16 -20.66
N VAL A 780 0.38 14.88 -21.67
CA VAL A 780 1.78 14.85 -22.09
C VAL A 780 2.64 15.55 -21.04
N PHE A 781 3.74 14.92 -20.65
CA PHE A 781 4.62 15.44 -19.61
C PHE A 781 6.09 15.32 -19.99
N TYR A 782 6.84 16.42 -19.86
CA TYR A 782 8.29 16.46 -20.07
C TYR A 782 9.00 17.16 -18.92
N GLN A 783 10.26 16.77 -18.69
CA GLN A 783 11.13 17.36 -17.65
C GLN A 783 12.41 17.91 -18.30
N TRP A 784 12.73 19.18 -18.06
CA TRP A 784 13.85 19.88 -18.70
C TRP A 784 14.73 20.68 -17.75
N PHE A 785 15.93 21.01 -18.21
CA PHE A 785 16.64 22.20 -17.80
C PHE A 785 17.34 22.92 -18.96
N TYR A 786 17.67 24.19 -18.72
CA TYR A 786 18.27 25.08 -19.71
C TYR A 786 19.79 24.92 -19.87
N SER A 787 20.53 24.80 -18.77
CA SER A 787 22.00 24.66 -18.77
C SER A 787 22.48 23.44 -19.56
N PRO A 788 23.75 23.38 -19.99
CA PRO A 788 24.30 22.16 -20.59
C PRO A 788 24.32 20.99 -19.59
N SER A 789 24.13 19.75 -20.07
CA SER A 789 24.11 18.53 -19.23
C SER A 789 25.37 18.32 -18.37
N SER A 790 26.50 18.90 -18.77
CA SER A 790 27.75 18.87 -17.99
C SER A 790 27.63 19.57 -16.63
N ALA A 791 26.62 20.43 -16.42
CA ALA A 791 26.39 21.14 -15.16
C ALA A 791 26.12 20.20 -13.97
N VAL A 792 25.43 19.08 -14.20
CA VAL A 792 25.08 18.10 -13.15
C VAL A 792 26.11 16.98 -12.98
N LYS A 793 27.15 16.95 -13.83
CA LYS A 793 28.19 15.92 -13.78
C LYS A 793 28.94 15.94 -12.45
N ASP A 794 29.23 14.75 -11.91
CA ASP A 794 29.95 14.55 -10.65
C ASP A 794 29.25 15.19 -9.43
N THR A 795 27.92 15.36 -9.51
CA THR A 795 27.09 15.88 -8.42
C THR A 795 26.09 14.82 -7.94
N ARG A 796 25.34 15.14 -6.87
CA ARG A 796 24.19 14.33 -6.42
C ARG A 796 23.02 14.31 -7.41
N TYR A 797 23.08 15.14 -8.45
CA TYR A 797 22.02 15.32 -9.44
C TYR A 797 22.43 14.78 -10.82
N ASN A 798 23.48 13.96 -10.87
CA ASN A 798 23.99 13.42 -12.14
C ASN A 798 22.94 12.60 -12.91
N GLY A 799 21.89 12.09 -12.26
CA GLY A 799 20.76 11.42 -12.90
C GLY A 799 19.96 12.30 -13.87
N LEU A 800 20.07 13.63 -13.75
CA LEU A 800 19.39 14.58 -14.64
C LEU A 800 20.12 14.79 -15.98
N TYR A 801 21.25 14.10 -16.23
CA TYR A 801 22.14 14.38 -17.37
C TYR A 801 21.47 14.37 -18.76
N ALA A 802 20.33 13.70 -18.92
CA ALA A 802 19.61 13.58 -20.19
C ALA A 802 18.50 14.64 -20.37
N LEU A 803 18.43 15.68 -19.54
CA LEU A 803 17.28 16.59 -19.50
C LEU A 803 17.53 17.98 -20.10
N HIS A 804 18.58 18.16 -20.91
CA HIS A 804 18.79 19.43 -21.60
C HIS A 804 17.68 19.67 -22.64
N TYR A 805 16.99 20.81 -22.56
CA TYR A 805 15.73 21.02 -23.30
C TYR A 805 15.88 20.91 -24.83
N GLN A 806 17.00 21.36 -25.40
CA GLN A 806 17.19 21.38 -26.86
C GLN A 806 17.22 19.99 -27.47
N ASP A 807 17.56 18.97 -26.67
CA ASP A 807 17.59 17.58 -27.13
C ASP A 807 16.16 17.02 -27.33
N TRP A 808 15.15 17.64 -26.72
CA TRP A 808 13.78 17.12 -26.67
C TRP A 808 12.72 18.04 -27.27
N LEU A 809 13.00 19.34 -27.44
CA LEU A 809 12.00 20.36 -27.76
C LEU A 809 11.17 20.04 -29.02
N ASP A 810 11.82 19.70 -30.13
CA ASP A 810 11.14 19.44 -31.40
C ASP A 810 10.26 18.17 -31.32
N GLU A 811 10.77 17.10 -30.71
CA GLU A 811 10.03 15.85 -30.53
C GLU A 811 8.84 16.04 -29.58
N ALA A 812 9.04 16.74 -28.46
CA ALA A 812 7.99 17.01 -27.48
C ALA A 812 6.82 17.79 -28.08
N ILE A 813 7.10 18.82 -28.90
CA ILE A 813 6.05 19.59 -29.58
C ILE A 813 5.33 18.73 -30.63
N ALA A 814 6.06 17.89 -31.38
CA ALA A 814 5.45 17.01 -32.37
C ALA A 814 4.51 15.98 -31.73
N LEU A 815 4.97 15.29 -30.68
CA LEU A 815 4.18 14.31 -29.94
C LEU A 815 3.00 14.96 -29.21
N TYR A 816 3.18 16.15 -28.64
CA TYR A 816 2.08 16.90 -28.03
C TYR A 816 0.98 17.21 -29.03
N LYS A 817 1.32 17.75 -30.20
CA LYS A 817 0.31 18.10 -31.22
C LYS A 817 -0.45 16.87 -31.71
N GLU A 818 0.25 15.76 -31.94
CA GLU A 818 -0.39 14.50 -32.31
C GLU A 818 -1.32 13.97 -31.21
N ALA A 819 -0.87 13.99 -29.95
CA ALA A 819 -1.66 13.50 -28.83
C ALA A 819 -2.87 14.39 -28.54
N ASP A 820 -2.72 15.71 -28.62
CA ASP A 820 -3.78 16.69 -28.34
C ASP A 820 -4.98 16.56 -29.29
N GLU A 821 -4.79 16.07 -30.52
CA GLU A 821 -5.91 15.76 -31.42
C GLU A 821 -6.93 14.80 -30.78
N VAL A 822 -6.45 13.86 -29.97
CA VAL A 822 -7.27 12.89 -29.24
C VAL A 822 -7.60 13.40 -27.83
N LEU A 823 -6.59 13.79 -27.06
CA LEU A 823 -6.71 14.02 -25.62
C LEU A 823 -7.67 15.16 -25.29
N LYS A 824 -7.73 16.21 -26.11
CA LYS A 824 -8.69 17.31 -25.90
C LYS A 824 -10.15 16.87 -25.96
N GLN A 825 -10.45 15.77 -26.66
CA GLN A 825 -11.82 15.25 -26.81
C GLN A 825 -12.27 14.41 -25.62
N VAL A 826 -11.32 13.90 -24.83
CA VAL A 826 -11.60 12.92 -23.77
C VAL A 826 -11.24 13.40 -22.38
N ARG A 827 -10.43 14.46 -22.23
CA ARG A 827 -9.87 14.97 -20.96
C ARG A 827 -10.86 15.01 -19.78
N ASP A 828 -12.09 15.45 -19.99
CA ASP A 828 -13.11 15.60 -18.95
C ASP A 828 -14.04 14.38 -18.81
N GLN A 829 -13.85 13.36 -19.66
CA GLN A 829 -14.69 12.18 -19.73
C GLN A 829 -14.16 11.05 -18.85
N PRO A 830 -15.02 10.36 -18.07
CA PRO A 830 -14.58 9.12 -17.42
C PRO A 830 -14.16 8.08 -18.45
N ILE A 831 -13.22 7.21 -18.10
CA ILE A 831 -13.05 5.95 -18.83
C ILE A 831 -14.17 5.01 -18.38
N THR A 832 -14.96 4.52 -19.32
CA THR A 832 -16.11 3.64 -19.08
C THR A 832 -15.84 2.18 -19.43
N GLY A 833 -14.80 1.91 -20.21
CA GLY A 833 -14.38 0.55 -20.55
C GLY A 833 -12.91 0.49 -20.96
N HIS A 834 -12.28 -0.65 -20.70
CA HIS A 834 -10.93 -0.96 -21.16
C HIS A 834 -10.77 -2.47 -21.35
N ARG A 835 -10.12 -2.90 -22.44
CA ARG A 835 -9.82 -4.31 -22.69
C ARG A 835 -8.52 -4.49 -23.49
N LYS A 836 -7.81 -5.59 -23.25
CA LYS A 836 -6.74 -6.06 -24.15
C LYS A 836 -7.37 -6.87 -25.28
N LEU A 837 -7.17 -6.43 -26.51
CA LEU A 837 -7.63 -7.11 -27.73
C LEU A 837 -6.60 -8.16 -28.19
N SER A 838 -5.33 -7.89 -27.93
CA SER A 838 -4.22 -8.84 -28.07
C SER A 838 -3.11 -8.48 -27.07
N ALA A 839 -1.97 -9.17 -27.11
CA ALA A 839 -0.85 -8.91 -26.20
C ALA A 839 -0.34 -7.46 -26.27
N ASN A 840 -0.40 -6.85 -27.46
CA ASN A 840 0.12 -5.49 -27.71
C ASN A 840 -0.97 -4.49 -28.10
N VAL A 841 -2.24 -4.90 -28.16
CA VAL A 841 -3.33 -4.03 -28.61
C VAL A 841 -4.35 -3.84 -27.50
N THR A 842 -4.58 -2.59 -27.12
CA THR A 842 -5.55 -2.19 -26.09
C THR A 842 -6.64 -1.34 -26.71
N GLU A 843 -7.83 -1.39 -26.11
CA GLU A 843 -8.94 -0.51 -26.44
C GLU A 843 -9.50 0.14 -25.18
N THR A 844 -9.66 1.46 -25.22
CA THR A 844 -10.25 2.28 -24.16
C THR A 844 -11.48 2.98 -24.69
N THR A 845 -12.57 2.95 -23.92
CA THR A 845 -13.80 3.69 -24.21
C THR A 845 -14.02 4.77 -23.15
N PHE A 846 -14.30 5.99 -23.59
CA PHE A 846 -14.57 7.16 -22.75
C PHE A 846 -16.06 7.48 -22.67
N GLY A 847 -16.47 8.27 -21.67
CA GLY A 847 -17.87 8.57 -21.36
C GLY A 847 -18.69 9.25 -22.46
N ASN A 848 -18.03 9.90 -23.42
CA ASN A 848 -18.68 10.46 -24.61
C ASN A 848 -18.80 9.48 -25.79
N GLY A 849 -18.41 8.21 -25.60
CA GLY A 849 -18.41 7.17 -26.62
C GLY A 849 -17.16 7.15 -27.52
N THR A 850 -16.17 8.02 -27.28
CA THR A 850 -14.90 7.96 -27.99
C THR A 850 -14.16 6.68 -27.62
N THR A 851 -13.71 5.94 -28.63
CA THR A 851 -12.90 4.73 -28.46
C THR A 851 -11.52 4.96 -29.03
N VAL A 852 -10.48 4.64 -28.26
CA VAL A 852 -9.08 4.73 -28.66
C VAL A 852 -8.49 3.32 -28.64
N ILE A 853 -8.01 2.86 -29.79
CA ILE A 853 -7.32 1.58 -29.93
C ILE A 853 -5.83 1.84 -30.15
N VAL A 854 -4.98 1.27 -29.31
CA VAL A 854 -3.52 1.49 -29.32
C VAL A 854 -2.81 0.19 -29.62
N ASN A 855 -1.86 0.22 -30.56
CA ASN A 855 -0.95 -0.90 -30.86
C ASN A 855 0.48 -0.55 -30.42
N TYR A 856 0.98 -1.23 -29.39
CA TYR A 856 2.35 -1.11 -28.89
C TYR A 856 3.36 -2.00 -29.62
N GLY A 857 2.88 -2.88 -30.51
CA GLY A 857 3.67 -3.84 -31.25
C GLY A 857 4.48 -3.18 -32.37
N ASP A 858 5.51 -3.89 -32.82
CA ASP A 858 6.38 -3.54 -33.95
C ASP A 858 5.83 -4.02 -35.30
N ALA A 859 4.63 -4.59 -35.32
CA ALA A 859 3.93 -5.04 -36.50
C ALA A 859 2.48 -4.50 -36.54
N ASP A 860 1.95 -4.38 -37.76
CA ASP A 860 0.55 -4.07 -38.00
C ASP A 860 -0.36 -5.16 -37.43
N GLU A 861 -1.41 -4.76 -36.73
CA GLU A 861 -2.39 -5.67 -36.14
C GLU A 861 -3.78 -5.45 -36.75
N ARG A 862 -4.56 -6.53 -36.85
CA ARG A 862 -5.91 -6.47 -37.39
C ARG A 862 -6.94 -6.80 -36.32
N VAL A 863 -7.77 -5.81 -35.98
CA VAL A 863 -8.85 -5.91 -34.99
C VAL A 863 -10.15 -5.48 -35.66
N ASP A 864 -11.19 -6.31 -35.58
CA ASP A 864 -12.55 -6.00 -36.08
C ASP A 864 -12.59 -5.44 -37.51
N GLY A 865 -11.71 -5.98 -38.37
CA GLY A 865 -11.60 -5.56 -39.77
C GLY A 865 -10.76 -4.30 -40.01
N LEU A 866 -10.35 -3.57 -38.97
CA LEU A 866 -9.46 -2.41 -39.00
C LEU A 866 -7.99 -2.85 -38.91
N THR A 867 -7.10 -2.18 -39.65
CA THR A 867 -5.65 -2.34 -39.54
C THR A 867 -5.08 -1.21 -38.69
N ILE A 868 -4.45 -1.55 -37.58
CA ILE A 868 -3.80 -0.62 -36.65
C ILE A 868 -2.29 -0.78 -36.87
N PRO A 869 -1.62 0.23 -37.46
CA PRO A 869 -0.20 0.12 -37.74
C PRO A 869 0.64 -0.14 -36.48
N ALA A 870 1.84 -0.67 -36.66
CA ALA A 870 2.85 -0.78 -35.60
C ALA A 870 3.07 0.57 -34.89
N GLU A 871 3.22 0.54 -33.56
CA GLU A 871 3.46 1.72 -32.70
C GLU A 871 2.53 2.91 -33.01
N SER A 872 1.26 2.61 -33.25
CA SER A 872 0.25 3.57 -33.70
C SER A 872 -1.07 3.39 -32.95
N TYR A 873 -2.04 4.24 -33.28
CA TYR A 873 -3.36 4.21 -32.69
C TYR A 873 -4.43 4.52 -33.72
N ARG A 874 -5.68 4.22 -33.38
CA ARG A 874 -6.87 4.67 -34.11
C ARG A 874 -7.95 5.16 -33.17
N ILE A 875 -8.71 6.14 -33.64
CA ILE A 875 -9.95 6.59 -33.01
C ILE A 875 -11.12 5.93 -33.74
N GLY A 876 -12.05 5.36 -32.99
CA GLY A 876 -13.24 4.68 -33.51
C GLY A 876 -13.09 3.15 -33.55
N GLY A 877 -14.01 2.49 -32.85
CA GLY A 877 -14.31 1.05 -32.83
C GLY A 877 -15.82 0.90 -32.59
N GLU A 878 -16.41 -0.30 -32.74
CA GLU A 878 -17.84 -0.46 -32.41
C GLU A 878 -18.07 -0.07 -30.95
N ALA A 879 -18.89 0.96 -30.72
CA ALA A 879 -19.36 1.28 -29.37
C ALA A 879 -20.07 0.05 -28.82
N THR A 880 -19.54 -0.54 -27.76
CA THR A 880 -20.21 -1.60 -27.00
C THR A 880 -21.56 -1.05 -26.55
N ARG A 881 -22.63 -1.65 -27.08
CA ARG A 881 -24.04 -1.27 -26.82
C ARG A 881 -24.54 -1.81 -25.51
#